data_AF-A0A421GMA2-F1
#
_entry.id   AF-A0A421GMA2-F1
#
_cell.length_a   1.000
_cell.length_b   1.000
_cell.length_c   1.000
_cell.angle_alpha   90.00
_cell.angle_beta   90.00
_cell.angle_gamma   90.00
#
_symmetry.space_group_name_H-M   'P 1'
#
loop_
_entity.id
_entity.type
_entity.pdbx_description
1 polymer ?
#
loop_
_entity_poly.entity_id
_entity_poly.type
_entity_poly.pdbx_seq_one_letter_code
_entity_poly.pdbx_strand_id
1 'polypeptide(L)'
;MKLQMGDVEVTLTLPLRFQSQLAQVGGASVVNLLQRACAALEGNESVSTLVEALSTAAYERSWEKLHCGSWKSVESVWRESFGYSSVLQKPRLELPHEILRDEVVAPQLDFPIRRLEMPTLEEFRRDVMLNNAPVIITGAMEFWPALGREAGLDRAWKDLRYLRRVAGWRTVPVEVGSSYLGDDWGQELMTVNEFLDRHIIPPLLTKENTDPATETGQPEDGEKLGYLAQHRLFDQIPVLGRDIITPDYCTVQRIEDGEEEDEDITVNGWFGPGRTVSPLHFDPKDNVLCQIVGAKYLRLYAPEESSKLYPVEGLLSNTSQVQVENPDDVQFPNFCRAKYVDYQMKKGEPQNVYKSVTLAGPVACVTMGTSKGTEDKAFVATGQHVHGFSKKGKEFFKFQSNLAEPLRKIHVYDNQLWTATDFTFNQYENGADKHSFVSPDRINDVLVVPVNHEQDFYGVLGCQDRYVRVVKDSNAVAKKAMAAPITALCRVPTVPTKGTQSSGPAQVIYGTAAGGLGLITYNGDKLKNKWKTTLASGANSKNAGTHGDNGLSTSSATINSIVCFDINRDDHPEILVGRDDGRVEVYSFNSTSGDVVKLFEHANSDSIRCVQGGIVTTPGYEELVACTFSGRVLSFTTEPLDQPDDDDTYGRSRGTVQRETRIVKLRKEVTALEDKIARMSLQRGAKEKEYLPVAEDLVVNSKFQLNAALGAYDVSLEIPVSIQMIVLHSAVPLDLLENESNLAIVSKSPVDPTNGTHFLATYRCLEPTHRLEFQVRTIEGQFGHVEATVVANTQPRSAQTVKFFVKPLSLHHRVNELSEAEEAEFQKPCNTLQLSGDFSLVQIHDWVSMCLPEVPGRLQSDEVTLRYRNTFVGSLLVCRYSKGEASFSTPSVSAIAILKEIITKEATARKATLNISLDIKKESVPVMLGYLRPLLDAKHALSSQVKLIDGLKELQLHEDDYSAWMAPEYQNILENSEKILAEFKLSPKALNYLAGILTDLYVDLCKFRGTSAKQNLPRLYQLIDHYHFDSLVEFYLRD
;
A
#
# COMPACT_ATOMS: atom_id res chain seq x y z
N MET A 1 40.83 4.70 42.52
CA MET A 1 40.13 4.67 41.21
C MET A 1 38.69 5.05 41.40
N LYS A 2 38.12 5.99 40.65
CA LYS A 2 36.67 6.21 40.62
C LYS A 2 36.13 5.65 39.29
N LEU A 3 35.20 4.71 39.35
CA LEU A 3 34.58 4.06 38.20
C LEU A 3 33.13 4.53 38.11
N GLN A 4 32.76 5.14 37.01
CA GLN A 4 31.36 5.46 36.72
C GLN A 4 30.68 4.19 36.17
N MET A 5 29.69 3.68 36.88
CA MET A 5 28.84 2.57 36.41
C MET A 5 27.40 3.06 36.37
N GLY A 6 26.97 3.54 35.21
CA GLY A 6 25.71 4.30 35.09
C GLY A 6 25.78 5.58 35.92
N ASP A 7 24.75 5.84 36.73
CA ASP A 7 24.68 7.04 37.59
C ASP A 7 25.47 6.92 38.91
N VAL A 8 26.20 5.81 39.14
CA VAL A 8 26.89 5.53 40.40
C VAL A 8 28.40 5.59 40.23
N GLU A 9 29.05 6.41 41.07
CA GLU A 9 30.51 6.53 41.14
C GLU A 9 31.08 5.57 42.20
N VAL A 10 31.77 4.51 41.76
CA VAL A 10 32.35 3.48 42.64
C VAL A 10 33.84 3.71 42.81
N THR A 11 34.33 3.88 44.04
CA THR A 11 35.77 4.03 44.30
C THR A 11 36.44 2.70 44.57
N LEU A 12 37.30 2.23 43.66
CA LEU A 12 38.11 1.02 43.79
C LEU A 12 39.50 1.36 44.35
N THR A 13 39.84 0.77 45.50
CA THR A 13 41.16 0.83 46.14
C THR A 13 41.67 -0.59 46.37
N LEU A 14 42.97 -0.84 46.12
CA LEU A 14 43.60 -2.13 46.43
C LEU A 14 43.80 -2.22 47.95
N PRO A 15 43.10 -3.10 48.69
CA PRO A 15 43.23 -3.14 50.14
C PRO A 15 44.63 -3.57 50.56
N LEU A 16 45.21 -2.93 51.58
CA LEU A 16 46.52 -3.30 52.15
C LEU A 16 46.60 -4.78 52.55
N ARG A 17 45.49 -5.36 52.99
CA ARG A 17 45.36 -6.79 53.28
C ARG A 17 45.62 -7.66 52.05
N PHE A 18 44.95 -7.38 50.93
CA PHE A 18 45.11 -8.10 49.67
C PHE A 18 46.56 -8.02 49.18
N GLN A 19 47.14 -6.81 49.20
CA GLN A 19 48.52 -6.59 48.77
C GLN A 19 49.52 -7.42 49.61
N SER A 20 49.33 -7.44 50.93
CA SER A 20 50.20 -8.18 51.85
C SER A 20 50.05 -9.69 51.68
N GLN A 21 48.82 -10.19 51.55
CA GLN A 21 48.54 -11.62 51.38
C GLN A 21 49.06 -12.14 50.04
N LEU A 22 48.83 -11.40 48.95
CA LEU A 22 49.30 -11.81 47.62
C LEU A 22 50.84 -11.80 47.55
N ALA A 23 51.50 -10.84 48.18
CA ALA A 23 52.96 -10.78 48.24
C ALA A 23 53.56 -11.97 49.01
N GLN A 24 52.95 -12.39 50.12
CA GLN A 24 53.41 -13.54 50.93
C GLN A 24 53.35 -14.86 50.17
N VAL A 25 52.40 -15.02 49.26
CA VAL A 25 52.25 -16.24 48.43
C VAL A 25 52.99 -16.15 47.09
N GLY A 26 53.98 -15.25 46.98
CA GLY A 26 54.84 -15.11 45.80
C GLY A 26 54.31 -14.22 44.69
N GLY A 27 53.21 -13.50 44.90
CA GLY A 27 52.58 -12.59 43.92
C GLY A 27 53.02 -11.13 44.01
N ALA A 28 54.17 -10.83 44.64
CA ALA A 28 54.66 -9.45 44.83
C ALA A 28 54.83 -8.68 43.51
N SER A 29 55.21 -9.36 42.42
CA SER A 29 55.31 -8.76 41.09
C SER A 29 53.95 -8.36 40.52
N VAL A 30 52.90 -9.14 40.80
CA VAL A 30 51.50 -8.83 40.41
C VAL A 30 50.97 -7.65 41.22
N VAL A 31 51.26 -7.59 42.54
CA VAL A 31 50.93 -6.41 43.36
C VAL A 31 51.57 -5.15 42.80
N ASN A 32 52.85 -5.20 42.41
CA ASN A 32 53.55 -4.05 41.82
C ASN A 32 52.93 -3.61 40.48
N LEU A 33 52.59 -4.56 39.61
CA LEU A 33 51.92 -4.27 38.34
C LEU A 33 50.55 -3.60 38.57
N LEU A 34 49.74 -4.13 39.49
CA LEU A 34 48.43 -3.58 39.82
C LEU A 34 48.54 -2.18 40.45
N GLN A 35 49.50 -1.95 41.34
CA GLN A 35 49.76 -0.62 41.92
C GLN A 35 50.16 0.39 40.86
N ARG A 36 51.06 0.01 39.93
CA ARG A 36 51.50 0.88 38.83
C ARG A 36 50.37 1.16 37.85
N ALA A 37 49.53 0.17 37.55
CA ALA A 37 48.34 0.37 36.74
C ALA A 37 47.35 1.33 37.41
N CYS A 38 47.10 1.18 38.72
CA CYS A 38 46.24 2.09 39.48
C CYS A 38 46.80 3.52 39.58
N ALA A 39 48.12 3.69 39.73
CA ALA A 39 48.75 5.01 39.79
C ALA A 39 48.76 5.69 38.41
N ALA A 40 48.96 4.92 37.33
CA ALA A 40 48.92 5.43 35.97
C ALA A 40 47.52 5.96 35.60
N LEU A 41 46.45 5.31 36.09
CA LEU A 41 45.06 5.75 35.90
C LEU A 41 44.72 7.14 36.49
N GLU A 42 45.57 7.74 37.33
CA GLU A 42 45.33 9.05 37.94
C GLU A 42 45.94 10.23 37.13
N GLY A 43 46.59 9.97 35.98
CA GLY A 43 47.20 10.99 35.10
C GLY A 43 46.54 11.12 33.71
N ASN A 44 46.53 12.33 33.14
CA ASN A 44 45.83 12.70 31.91
C ASN A 44 46.20 11.90 30.63
N GLU A 45 45.17 11.50 29.88
CA GLU A 45 44.98 11.06 28.48
C GLU A 45 46.02 10.21 27.71
N SER A 46 47.33 10.27 27.96
CA SER A 46 48.31 9.41 27.23
C SER A 46 48.56 8.03 27.87
N VAL A 47 47.76 7.67 28.87
CA VAL A 47 48.07 6.61 29.85
C VAL A 47 47.36 5.26 29.57
N SER A 48 46.48 5.20 28.57
CA SER A 48 45.69 4.00 28.20
C SER A 48 46.53 2.76 27.93
N THR A 49 47.57 2.87 27.10
CA THR A 49 48.39 1.74 26.65
C THR A 49 49.28 1.17 27.77
N LEU A 50 49.74 2.02 28.68
CA LEU A 50 50.54 1.61 29.83
C LEU A 50 49.67 0.85 30.84
N VAL A 51 48.46 1.33 31.13
CA VAL A 51 47.51 0.65 32.02
C VAL A 51 47.10 -0.69 31.43
N GLU A 52 46.85 -0.74 30.12
CA GLU A 52 46.52 -1.97 29.39
C GLU A 52 47.65 -3.01 29.45
N ALA A 53 48.90 -2.60 29.18
CA ALA A 53 50.05 -3.49 29.26
C ALA A 53 50.29 -4.01 30.70
N LEU A 54 50.18 -3.13 31.71
CA LEU A 54 50.41 -3.50 33.11
C LEU A 54 49.28 -4.38 33.67
N SER A 55 48.03 -4.08 33.33
CA SER A 55 46.86 -4.87 33.76
C SER A 55 46.81 -6.23 33.08
N THR A 56 47.18 -6.31 31.80
CA THR A 56 47.27 -7.58 31.04
C THR A 56 48.40 -8.46 31.58
N ALA A 57 49.58 -7.90 31.84
CA ALA A 57 50.66 -8.67 32.48
C ALA A 57 50.29 -9.17 33.88
N ALA A 58 49.50 -8.40 34.64
CA ALA A 58 48.99 -8.82 35.95
C ALA A 58 47.90 -9.90 35.83
N TYR A 59 47.05 -9.79 34.81
CA TYR A 59 46.01 -10.75 34.48
C TYR A 59 46.60 -12.10 34.08
N GLU A 60 47.54 -12.13 33.13
CA GLU A 60 48.17 -13.35 32.64
C GLU A 60 48.91 -14.08 33.77
N ARG A 61 49.67 -13.36 34.59
CA ARG A 61 50.39 -13.97 35.74
C ARG A 61 49.44 -14.50 36.81
N SER A 62 48.31 -13.82 37.03
CA SER A 62 47.27 -14.32 37.94
C SER A 62 46.58 -15.55 37.36
N TRP A 63 46.26 -15.53 36.07
CA TRP A 63 45.66 -16.64 35.34
C TRP A 63 46.56 -17.88 35.32
N GLU A 64 47.84 -17.71 34.99
CA GLU A 64 48.84 -18.79 34.98
C GLU A 64 48.96 -19.44 36.36
N LYS A 65 48.99 -18.64 37.45
CA LYS A 65 49.01 -19.17 38.81
C LYS A 65 47.72 -19.89 39.22
N LEU A 66 46.57 -19.48 38.68
CA LEU A 66 45.30 -20.17 38.88
C LEU A 66 45.24 -21.50 38.11
N HIS A 67 45.97 -21.64 37.00
CA HIS A 67 45.88 -22.80 36.11
C HIS A 67 47.13 -23.71 36.10
N CYS A 68 48.16 -23.38 36.88
CA CYS A 68 49.32 -24.23 37.12
C CYS A 68 49.12 -25.09 38.38
N GLY A 69 49.02 -26.41 38.20
CA GLY A 69 48.91 -27.39 39.29
C GLY A 69 47.48 -27.72 39.70
N SER A 70 47.31 -28.37 40.86
CA SER A 70 45.97 -28.73 41.35
C SER A 70 45.23 -27.49 41.86
N TRP A 71 43.98 -27.28 41.43
CA TRP A 71 43.17 -26.14 41.86
C TRP A 71 43.02 -26.00 43.39
N LYS A 72 43.12 -27.12 44.13
CA LYS A 72 43.05 -27.14 45.60
C LYS A 72 44.29 -26.52 46.28
N SER A 73 45.43 -26.45 45.60
CA SER A 73 46.67 -25.89 46.15
C SER A 73 46.85 -24.39 45.86
N VAL A 74 45.93 -23.76 45.12
CA VAL A 74 46.01 -22.33 44.82
C VAL A 74 45.29 -21.52 45.89
N GLU A 75 46.03 -20.64 46.55
CA GLU A 75 45.51 -19.73 47.58
C GLU A 75 44.43 -18.79 47.01
N SER A 76 43.37 -18.56 47.77
CA SER A 76 42.20 -17.78 47.32
C SER A 76 42.53 -16.35 46.90
N VAL A 77 43.60 -15.76 47.43
CA VAL A 77 44.05 -14.40 47.10
C VAL A 77 44.43 -14.24 45.62
N TRP A 78 44.84 -15.32 44.93
CA TRP A 78 45.09 -15.31 43.48
C TRP A 78 43.79 -15.15 42.67
N ARG A 79 42.64 -15.51 43.23
CA ARG A 79 41.32 -15.24 42.61
C ARG A 79 40.96 -13.78 42.74
N GLU A 80 41.28 -13.16 43.87
CA GLU A 80 41.13 -11.71 44.07
C GLU A 80 42.05 -10.94 43.11
N SER A 81 43.30 -11.39 42.89
CA SER A 81 44.23 -10.73 41.96
C SER A 81 43.78 -10.81 40.51
N PHE A 82 43.20 -11.95 40.12
CA PHE A 82 42.54 -12.12 38.83
C PHE A 82 41.33 -11.19 38.68
N GLY A 83 40.52 -11.04 39.73
CA GLY A 83 39.40 -10.09 39.75
C GLY A 83 39.86 -8.64 39.58
N TYR A 84 40.87 -8.19 40.33
CA TYR A 84 41.39 -6.83 40.22
C TYR A 84 42.03 -6.52 38.86
N SER A 85 42.81 -7.45 38.31
CA SER A 85 43.41 -7.29 36.97
C SER A 85 42.36 -7.24 35.85
N SER A 86 41.32 -8.07 35.94
CA SER A 86 40.19 -8.08 34.99
C SER A 86 39.43 -6.75 34.97
N VAL A 87 39.22 -6.13 36.14
CA VAL A 87 38.53 -4.82 36.23
C VAL A 87 39.38 -3.70 35.64
N LEU A 88 40.70 -3.78 35.77
CA LEU A 88 41.63 -2.76 35.24
C LEU A 88 41.85 -2.86 33.71
N GLN A 89 41.51 -3.98 33.07
CA GLN A 89 41.51 -4.14 31.60
C GLN A 89 40.32 -3.47 30.90
N LYS A 90 39.33 -2.94 31.64
CA LYS A 90 38.09 -2.37 31.08
C LYS A 90 38.19 -1.07 30.22
N PRO A 91 39.28 -0.27 30.11
CA PRO A 91 39.21 1.05 29.47
C PRO A 91 38.88 1.14 27.97
N ARG A 92 38.56 0.05 27.24
CA ARG A 92 38.32 0.10 25.78
C ARG A 92 37.12 -0.71 25.26
N LEU A 93 36.07 -0.90 26.08
CA LEU A 93 34.76 -1.35 25.57
C LEU A 93 33.87 -0.22 25.04
N GLU A 94 34.37 1.03 25.01
CA GLU A 94 33.76 2.11 24.24
C GLU A 94 34.35 2.14 22.82
N LEU A 95 34.01 1.12 22.03
CA LEU A 95 33.97 1.29 20.58
C LEU A 95 32.57 1.83 20.23
N PRO A 96 32.42 2.67 19.19
CA PRO A 96 31.11 2.97 18.62
C PRO A 96 30.35 1.67 18.36
N HIS A 97 29.02 1.72 18.30
CA HIS A 97 28.18 0.60 17.90
C HIS A 97 28.47 0.21 16.43
N GLU A 98 29.64 -0.33 16.13
CA GLU A 98 30.03 -0.78 14.79
C GLU A 98 29.37 -2.14 14.53
N ILE A 99 28.09 -2.07 14.17
CA ILE A 99 27.38 -3.16 13.52
C ILE A 99 27.96 -3.26 12.11
N LEU A 100 28.55 -4.41 11.76
CA LEU A 100 29.00 -4.68 10.40
C LEU A 100 27.85 -4.40 9.42
N ARG A 101 28.10 -3.54 8.43
CA ARG A 101 27.17 -3.20 7.34
C ARG A 101 27.15 -4.31 6.31
N ASP A 102 25.97 -4.79 5.93
CA ASP A 102 25.79 -5.89 4.95
C ASP A 102 25.89 -5.41 3.48
N GLU A 103 26.50 -4.26 3.20
CA GLU A 103 26.52 -3.66 1.86
C GLU A 103 27.71 -4.12 1.01
N VAL A 104 27.57 -5.30 0.39
CA VAL A 104 28.45 -5.75 -0.69
C VAL A 104 27.75 -5.52 -2.04
N VAL A 105 28.48 -5.02 -3.05
CA VAL A 105 28.01 -4.93 -4.45
C VAL A 105 28.02 -6.33 -5.06
N ALA A 106 26.87 -6.74 -5.61
CA ALA A 106 26.62 -8.08 -6.11
C ALA A 106 27.19 -8.34 -7.52
N PRO A 107 27.98 -9.41 -7.76
CA PRO A 107 28.23 -9.88 -9.12
C PRO A 107 26.91 -10.34 -9.78
N GLN A 108 26.80 -10.14 -11.09
CA GLN A 108 25.66 -10.64 -11.87
C GLN A 108 25.73 -12.17 -11.97
N LEU A 109 24.63 -12.85 -11.66
CA LEU A 109 24.52 -14.30 -11.73
C LEU A 109 23.93 -14.72 -13.09
N ASP A 110 24.58 -15.62 -13.80
CA ASP A 110 24.18 -16.09 -15.13
C ASP A 110 23.38 -17.40 -15.07
N PHE A 111 23.61 -18.26 -14.07
CA PHE A 111 23.04 -19.61 -13.97
C PHE A 111 22.66 -19.96 -12.52
N PRO A 112 21.56 -19.41 -11.97
CA PRO A 112 21.30 -19.47 -10.53
C PRO A 112 20.91 -20.87 -10.00
N ILE A 113 21.36 -21.19 -8.78
CA ILE A 113 20.99 -22.42 -8.05
C ILE A 113 19.52 -22.40 -7.58
N ARG A 114 18.83 -23.55 -7.62
CA ARG A 114 17.47 -23.75 -7.12
C ARG A 114 17.38 -23.52 -5.60
N ARG A 115 16.31 -22.87 -5.15
CA ARG A 115 16.02 -22.63 -3.72
C ARG A 115 14.90 -23.52 -3.22
N LEU A 116 15.03 -24.04 -1.99
CA LEU A 116 14.00 -24.76 -1.25
C LEU A 116 13.88 -24.18 0.15
N GLU A 117 12.66 -23.88 0.60
CA GLU A 117 12.43 -23.39 1.96
C GLU A 117 12.17 -24.57 2.90
N MET A 118 13.11 -24.81 3.82
CA MET A 118 13.10 -25.93 4.77
C MET A 118 12.46 -27.23 4.22
N PRO A 119 13.04 -27.86 3.18
CA PRO A 119 12.51 -29.11 2.65
C PRO A 119 12.44 -30.16 3.77
N THR A 120 11.50 -31.10 3.69
CA THR A 120 11.56 -32.25 4.61
C THR A 120 12.83 -33.07 4.35
N LEU A 121 13.32 -33.83 5.33
CA LEU A 121 14.50 -34.69 5.14
C LEU A 121 14.30 -35.69 3.99
N GLU A 122 13.06 -36.18 3.80
CA GLU A 122 12.69 -37.07 2.69
C GLU A 122 12.74 -36.35 1.33
N GLU A 123 12.17 -35.15 1.23
CA GLU A 123 12.24 -34.34 0.00
C GLU A 123 13.68 -33.93 -0.32
N PHE A 124 14.47 -33.56 0.69
CA PHE A 124 15.88 -33.26 0.54
C PHE A 124 16.64 -34.49 0.04
N ARG A 125 16.40 -35.66 0.63
CA ARG A 125 17.01 -36.92 0.18
C ARG A 125 16.66 -37.23 -1.27
N ARG A 126 15.37 -37.26 -1.61
CA ARG A 126 14.86 -37.67 -2.92
C ARG A 126 15.23 -36.68 -4.03
N ASP A 127 15.01 -35.39 -3.79
CA ASP A 127 15.03 -34.39 -4.86
C ASP A 127 16.38 -33.68 -4.99
N VAL A 128 17.21 -33.71 -3.93
CA VAL A 128 18.50 -33.01 -3.87
C VAL A 128 19.64 -34.02 -3.76
N MET A 129 19.73 -34.76 -2.66
CA MET A 129 20.90 -35.60 -2.32
C MET A 129 21.09 -36.75 -3.32
N LEU A 130 20.03 -37.51 -3.62
CA LEU A 130 20.10 -38.63 -4.57
C LEU A 130 20.30 -38.20 -6.03
N ASN A 131 19.98 -36.93 -6.35
CA ASN A 131 20.13 -36.37 -7.70
C ASN A 131 21.43 -35.58 -7.89
N ASN A 132 22.31 -35.51 -6.89
CA ASN A 132 23.52 -34.67 -6.90
C ASN A 132 23.24 -33.20 -7.30
N ALA A 133 22.07 -32.68 -6.91
CA ALA A 133 21.66 -31.33 -7.28
C ALA A 133 22.07 -30.34 -6.19
N PRO A 134 22.76 -29.22 -6.52
CA PRO A 134 22.98 -28.16 -5.54
C PRO A 134 21.66 -27.46 -5.20
N VAL A 135 21.49 -27.10 -3.92
CA VAL A 135 20.29 -26.40 -3.45
C VAL A 135 20.64 -25.34 -2.41
N ILE A 136 19.84 -24.28 -2.39
CA ILE A 136 19.87 -23.29 -1.31
C ILE A 136 18.70 -23.59 -0.38
N ILE A 137 18.98 -23.88 0.88
CA ILE A 137 17.96 -24.08 1.91
C ILE A 137 17.69 -22.75 2.64
N THR A 138 16.47 -22.24 2.54
CA THR A 138 16.05 -21.03 3.26
C THR A 138 15.28 -21.36 4.53
N GLY A 139 15.35 -20.48 5.54
CA GLY A 139 14.62 -20.62 6.81
C GLY A 139 15.29 -21.51 7.88
N ALA A 140 16.24 -22.38 7.50
CA ALA A 140 16.82 -23.38 8.39
C ALA A 140 17.71 -22.85 9.53
N MET A 141 18.08 -21.55 9.49
CA MET A 141 18.95 -20.92 10.50
C MET A 141 18.23 -19.87 11.35
N GLU A 142 16.94 -19.59 11.12
CA GLU A 142 16.26 -18.40 11.69
C GLU A 142 16.34 -18.28 13.22
N PHE A 143 16.38 -19.43 13.90
CA PHE A 143 16.44 -19.58 15.35
C PHE A 143 17.88 -19.59 15.90
N TRP A 144 18.91 -19.45 15.06
CA TRP A 144 20.30 -19.42 15.52
C TRP A 144 20.58 -18.13 16.31
N PRO A 145 21.04 -18.20 17.57
CA PRO A 145 21.43 -17.01 18.33
C PRO A 145 22.48 -16.14 17.63
N ALA A 146 23.34 -16.75 16.80
CA ALA A 146 24.38 -16.07 16.04
C ALA A 146 23.83 -14.98 15.09
N LEU A 147 22.58 -15.13 14.62
CA LEU A 147 21.90 -14.13 13.77
C LEU A 147 21.35 -12.95 14.57
N GLY A 148 21.23 -13.06 15.89
CA GLY A 148 20.71 -12.01 16.77
C GLY A 148 19.21 -11.71 16.66
N ARG A 149 18.44 -12.51 15.92
CA ARG A 149 16.99 -12.31 15.72
C ARG A 149 16.18 -12.69 16.96
N GLU A 150 16.31 -13.93 17.44
CA GLU A 150 15.59 -14.42 18.64
C GLU A 150 16.32 -14.12 19.96
N ALA A 151 17.66 -14.13 19.94
CA ALA A 151 18.49 -13.99 21.14
C ALA A 151 18.96 -12.55 21.44
N GLY A 152 18.53 -11.56 20.65
CA GLY A 152 18.97 -10.16 20.72
C GLY A 152 20.40 -9.94 20.19
N LEU A 153 20.84 -8.67 20.15
CA LEU A 153 22.15 -8.28 19.64
C LEU A 153 23.33 -8.83 20.48
N ASP A 154 23.09 -9.20 21.74
CA ASP A 154 24.12 -9.61 22.69
C ASP A 154 24.87 -10.90 22.34
N ARG A 155 24.31 -11.72 21.45
CA ARG A 155 24.91 -12.96 20.92
C ARG A 155 25.08 -12.95 19.40
N ALA A 156 24.79 -11.83 18.75
CA ALA A 156 24.89 -11.71 17.30
C ALA A 156 26.36 -11.66 16.89
N TRP A 157 26.78 -12.53 15.97
CA TRP A 157 28.19 -12.58 15.54
C TRP A 157 28.63 -11.36 14.74
N LYS A 158 27.66 -10.59 14.21
CA LYS A 158 27.93 -9.28 13.59
C LYS A 158 28.39 -8.21 14.59
N ASP A 159 28.23 -8.43 15.89
CA ASP A 159 28.75 -7.56 16.94
C ASP A 159 30.16 -8.01 17.34
N LEU A 160 31.18 -7.28 16.87
CA LEU A 160 32.57 -7.60 17.19
C LEU A 160 32.87 -7.53 18.69
N ARG A 161 32.08 -6.79 19.50
CA ARG A 161 32.22 -6.77 20.97
C ARG A 161 31.83 -8.10 21.57
N TYR A 162 30.84 -8.78 20.98
CA TYR A 162 30.48 -10.14 21.37
C TYR A 162 31.64 -11.09 21.09
N LEU A 163 32.18 -11.08 19.86
CA LEU A 163 33.31 -11.94 19.47
C LEU A 163 34.55 -11.69 20.33
N ARG A 164 34.94 -10.43 20.55
CA ARG A 164 36.05 -10.07 21.46
C ARG A 164 35.81 -10.56 22.89
N ARG A 165 34.58 -10.42 23.40
CA ARG A 165 34.20 -10.85 24.75
C ARG A 165 34.29 -12.36 24.95
N VAL A 166 33.86 -13.16 23.96
CA VAL A 166 33.76 -14.62 24.12
C VAL A 166 34.93 -15.41 23.53
N ALA A 167 35.62 -14.84 22.54
CA ALA A 167 36.66 -15.51 21.76
C ALA A 167 37.99 -14.75 21.73
N GLY A 168 38.04 -13.48 22.10
CA GLY A 168 39.17 -12.57 21.83
C GLY A 168 40.57 -13.10 22.20
N TRP A 169 40.71 -13.79 23.33
CA TRP A 169 42.00 -14.32 23.81
C TRP A 169 42.31 -15.75 23.33
N ARG A 170 41.50 -16.34 22.45
CA ARG A 170 41.74 -17.67 21.91
C ARG A 170 42.71 -17.57 20.73
N THR A 171 43.73 -18.43 20.70
CA THR A 171 44.70 -18.50 19.61
C THR A 171 44.15 -19.33 18.46
N VAL A 172 44.06 -18.78 17.25
CA VAL A 172 43.54 -19.44 16.06
C VAL A 172 44.61 -19.46 14.96
N PRO A 173 44.65 -20.52 14.11
CA PRO A 173 45.47 -20.53 12.91
C PRO A 173 44.82 -19.67 11.83
N VAL A 174 45.55 -18.71 11.29
CA VAL A 174 45.09 -17.81 10.22
C VAL A 174 46.00 -17.99 9.02
N GLU A 175 45.41 -18.27 7.86
CA GLU A 175 46.11 -18.25 6.58
C GLU A 175 46.37 -16.80 6.18
N VAL A 176 47.59 -16.49 5.78
CA VAL A 176 48.05 -15.15 5.45
C VAL A 176 48.59 -15.17 4.03
N GLY A 177 47.97 -14.43 3.11
CA GLY A 177 48.33 -14.39 1.68
C GLY A 177 47.12 -14.37 0.75
N SER A 178 47.36 -14.38 -0.55
CA SER A 178 46.31 -14.26 -1.58
C SER A 178 45.43 -15.51 -1.74
N SER A 179 46.02 -16.69 -1.67
CA SER A 179 45.39 -18.01 -1.85
C SER A 179 46.36 -19.10 -1.40
N TYR A 180 45.88 -20.26 -0.97
CA TYR A 180 46.75 -21.40 -0.63
C TYR A 180 47.53 -21.99 -1.82
N LEU A 181 47.23 -21.56 -3.05
CA LEU A 181 48.03 -21.84 -4.24
C LEU A 181 49.06 -20.74 -4.57
N GLY A 182 49.02 -19.61 -3.86
CA GLY A 182 49.89 -18.47 -4.09
C GLY A 182 51.26 -18.64 -3.43
N ASP A 183 52.31 -18.10 -4.08
CA ASP A 183 53.68 -18.11 -3.53
C ASP A 183 53.83 -17.26 -2.26
N ASP A 184 52.85 -16.39 -1.96
CA ASP A 184 52.82 -15.49 -0.82
C ASP A 184 52.13 -16.07 0.43
N TRP A 185 51.62 -17.30 0.34
CA TRP A 185 50.85 -17.98 1.38
C TRP A 185 51.71 -18.48 2.54
N GLY A 186 51.20 -18.29 3.75
CA GLY A 186 51.70 -18.92 4.98
C GLY A 186 50.59 -19.04 6.03
N GLN A 187 50.88 -19.69 7.15
CA GLN A 187 49.97 -19.81 8.29
C GLN A 187 50.61 -19.21 9.53
N GLU A 188 49.88 -18.32 10.23
CA GLU A 188 50.30 -17.71 11.48
C GLU A 188 49.34 -18.06 12.62
N LEU A 189 49.88 -18.30 13.83
CA LEU A 189 49.08 -18.45 15.04
C LEU A 189 48.94 -17.08 15.72
N MET A 190 47.72 -16.59 15.85
CA MET A 190 47.43 -15.31 16.49
C MET A 190 46.17 -15.38 17.35
N THR A 191 45.99 -14.46 18.29
CA THR A 191 44.74 -14.40 19.06
C THR A 191 43.59 -13.90 18.19
N VAL A 192 42.34 -14.23 18.52
CA VAL A 192 41.17 -13.68 17.81
C VAL A 192 41.15 -12.15 17.88
N ASN A 193 41.57 -11.54 18.98
CA ASN A 193 41.72 -10.08 19.07
C ASN A 193 42.75 -9.57 18.05
N GLU A 194 43.90 -10.21 17.98
CA GLU A 194 44.94 -9.84 17.01
C GLU A 194 44.48 -10.06 15.56
N PHE A 195 43.74 -11.14 15.29
CA PHE A 195 43.13 -11.40 13.99
C PHE A 195 42.12 -10.32 13.61
N LEU A 196 41.24 -9.95 14.56
CA LEU A 196 40.28 -8.87 14.37
C LEU A 196 41.02 -7.56 14.07
N ASP A 197 42.06 -7.23 14.83
CA ASP A 197 42.75 -5.95 14.76
C ASP A 197 43.68 -5.83 13.54
N ARG A 198 44.25 -6.94 13.06
CA ARG A 198 45.19 -6.94 11.92
C ARG A 198 44.49 -7.19 10.59
N HIS A 199 43.42 -8.00 10.54
CA HIS A 199 42.88 -8.50 9.27
C HIS A 199 41.38 -8.27 9.06
N ILE A 200 40.58 -8.04 10.10
CA ILE A 200 39.13 -7.82 9.97
C ILE A 200 38.76 -6.34 10.03
N ILE A 201 39.16 -5.65 11.11
CA ILE A 201 38.80 -4.26 11.38
C ILE A 201 39.45 -3.29 10.39
N PRO A 202 40.76 -3.38 10.04
CA PRO A 202 41.37 -2.40 9.15
C PRO A 202 40.71 -2.31 7.76
N PRO A 203 40.42 -3.44 7.05
CA PRO A 203 39.67 -3.40 5.79
C PRO A 203 38.23 -2.90 5.91
N LEU A 204 37.65 -2.90 7.11
CA LEU A 204 36.31 -2.33 7.37
C LEU A 204 36.34 -0.81 7.57
N LEU A 205 37.50 -0.24 7.93
CA LEU A 205 37.67 1.19 8.21
C LEU A 205 38.21 1.98 6.99
N THR A 206 38.83 1.32 6.02
CA THR A 206 39.34 1.94 4.80
C THR A 206 38.20 2.21 3.79
N LYS A 207 37.78 3.47 3.70
CA LYS A 207 36.70 3.99 2.82
C LYS A 207 37.12 4.08 1.34
N GLU A 208 37.49 2.98 0.70
CA GLU A 208 37.68 2.98 -0.75
C GLU A 208 36.56 2.23 -1.49
N ASN A 209 35.66 3.02 -2.08
CA ASN A 209 34.83 2.66 -3.22
C ASN A 209 35.74 2.28 -4.40
N THR A 210 36.19 1.03 -4.46
CA THR A 210 36.74 0.45 -5.68
C THR A 210 35.83 -0.67 -6.17
N ASP A 211 35.34 -0.50 -7.40
CA ASP A 211 34.58 -1.52 -8.14
C ASP A 211 35.32 -2.86 -8.10
N PRO A 212 34.68 -3.98 -7.69
CA PRO A 212 35.34 -5.28 -7.63
C PRO A 212 35.74 -5.85 -8.99
N ALA A 213 35.41 -5.17 -10.10
CA ALA A 213 35.55 -5.68 -11.46
C ALA A 213 36.56 -4.94 -12.35
N THR A 214 37.18 -3.83 -11.90
CA THR A 214 37.97 -2.98 -12.81
C THR A 214 39.43 -2.71 -12.46
N GLU A 215 40.01 -3.30 -11.42
CA GLU A 215 41.46 -3.23 -11.25
C GLU A 215 42.09 -4.60 -11.04
N THR A 216 42.96 -4.95 -11.99
CA THR A 216 44.13 -5.83 -11.86
C THR A 216 45.17 -5.26 -10.88
N GLY A 217 44.73 -4.60 -9.81
CA GLY A 217 45.58 -4.01 -8.79
C GLY A 217 46.14 -5.13 -7.92
N GLN A 218 47.41 -5.44 -8.11
CA GLN A 218 48.19 -6.15 -7.10
C GLN A 218 48.01 -5.41 -5.77
N PRO A 219 47.84 -6.11 -4.62
CA PRO A 219 47.81 -5.46 -3.31
C PRO A 219 49.01 -4.52 -3.19
N GLU A 220 48.82 -3.32 -2.64
CA GLU A 220 49.94 -2.44 -2.32
C GLU A 220 50.98 -3.23 -1.53
N ASP A 221 52.25 -3.05 -1.89
CA ASP A 221 53.40 -3.84 -1.49
C ASP A 221 53.47 -3.95 0.06
N GLY A 222 52.84 -5.00 0.64
CA GLY A 222 52.85 -5.27 2.08
C GLY A 222 51.55 -5.72 2.76
N GLU A 223 50.36 -5.51 2.19
CA GLU A 223 49.10 -5.92 2.86
C GLU A 223 48.70 -7.36 2.54
N LYS A 224 48.87 -8.26 3.53
CA LYS A 224 48.46 -9.66 3.41
C LYS A 224 47.08 -9.90 4.03
N LEU A 225 46.16 -10.47 3.23
CA LEU A 225 44.83 -10.88 3.71
C LEU A 225 44.96 -12.02 4.73
N GLY A 226 44.18 -11.95 5.81
CA GLY A 226 44.08 -13.00 6.80
C GLY A 226 42.76 -13.75 6.66
N TYR A 227 42.83 -15.08 6.52
CA TYR A 227 41.66 -15.94 6.41
C TYR A 227 41.76 -17.13 7.36
N LEU A 228 40.87 -17.19 8.35
CA LEU A 228 40.67 -18.39 9.14
C LEU A 228 39.79 -19.33 8.31
N ALA A 229 40.40 -20.35 7.72
CA ALA A 229 39.74 -21.32 6.87
C ALA A 229 39.76 -22.72 7.49
N GLN A 230 38.68 -23.48 7.31
CA GLN A 230 38.59 -24.91 7.63
C GLN A 230 39.03 -25.30 9.05
N HIS A 231 38.78 -24.45 10.05
CA HIS A 231 39.16 -24.71 11.44
C HIS A 231 37.97 -25.21 12.27
N ARG A 232 38.20 -26.18 13.16
CA ARG A 232 37.20 -26.66 14.16
C ARG A 232 37.02 -25.64 15.29
N LEU A 233 36.64 -24.43 14.91
CA LEU A 233 36.58 -23.25 15.79
C LEU A 233 35.65 -23.47 16.98
N PHE A 234 34.56 -24.19 16.79
CA PHE A 234 33.52 -24.37 17.81
C PHE A 234 33.90 -25.39 18.89
N ASP A 235 34.76 -26.35 18.57
CA ASP A 235 35.37 -27.25 19.56
C ASP A 235 36.30 -26.46 20.48
N GLN A 236 37.08 -25.55 19.90
CA GLN A 236 38.00 -24.69 20.62
C GLN A 236 37.27 -23.59 21.42
N ILE A 237 36.14 -23.08 20.90
CA ILE A 237 35.36 -21.99 21.47
C ILE A 237 33.90 -22.42 21.64
N PRO A 238 33.58 -23.26 22.66
CA PRO A 238 32.23 -23.83 22.84
C PRO A 238 31.13 -22.80 23.04
N VAL A 239 31.47 -21.56 23.45
CA VAL A 239 30.51 -20.47 23.59
C VAL A 239 29.92 -20.08 22.24
N LEU A 240 30.76 -19.98 21.19
CA LEU A 240 30.29 -19.74 19.82
C LEU A 240 29.52 -20.95 19.29
N GLY A 241 29.95 -22.16 19.64
CA GLY A 241 29.20 -23.38 19.28
C GLY A 241 27.76 -23.41 19.80
N ARG A 242 27.43 -22.72 20.90
CA ARG A 242 26.06 -22.60 21.42
C ARG A 242 25.19 -21.59 20.66
N ASP A 243 25.78 -20.82 19.75
CA ASP A 243 25.05 -19.84 18.95
C ASP A 243 24.57 -20.39 17.61
N ILE A 244 24.96 -21.62 17.28
CA ILE A 244 24.62 -22.32 16.05
C ILE A 244 24.06 -23.70 16.37
N ILE A 245 23.29 -24.28 15.44
CA ILE A 245 22.72 -25.62 15.58
C ILE A 245 23.00 -26.38 14.29
N THR A 246 23.57 -27.58 14.36
CA THR A 246 23.80 -28.42 13.19
C THR A 246 22.48 -28.68 12.45
N PRO A 247 22.35 -28.30 11.16
CA PRO A 247 21.12 -28.54 10.41
C PRO A 247 20.82 -30.04 10.28
N ASP A 248 19.56 -30.43 10.45
CA ASP A 248 19.12 -31.83 10.36
C ASP A 248 19.46 -32.47 8.99
N TYR A 249 19.60 -31.67 7.93
CA TYR A 249 20.01 -32.12 6.59
C TYR A 249 21.37 -32.82 6.57
N CYS A 250 22.25 -32.51 7.52
CA CYS A 250 23.56 -33.16 7.66
C CYS A 250 23.45 -34.62 8.14
N THR A 251 22.27 -35.07 8.58
CA THR A 251 22.02 -36.44 9.04
C THR A 251 21.46 -37.36 7.95
N VAL A 252 21.14 -36.81 6.77
CA VAL A 252 20.53 -37.57 5.68
C VAL A 252 21.59 -38.40 4.96
N GLN A 253 21.33 -39.69 4.76
CA GLN A 253 22.25 -40.64 4.12
C GLN A 253 21.80 -41.02 2.69
N ARG A 254 22.79 -41.37 1.84
CA ARG A 254 22.57 -41.78 0.44
C ARG A 254 22.01 -43.20 0.30
N ILE A 255 22.37 -44.13 1.19
CA ILE A 255 22.03 -45.56 1.08
C ILE A 255 21.10 -45.97 2.23
N GLU A 256 20.16 -46.88 1.94
CA GLU A 256 19.08 -47.29 2.87
C GLU A 256 19.42 -48.50 3.74
N ASP A 257 20.37 -49.35 3.29
CA ASP A 257 20.80 -50.58 3.98
C ASP A 257 22.30 -50.83 3.75
N GLY A 258 23.13 -50.70 4.80
CA GLY A 258 24.54 -51.15 4.77
C GLY A 258 25.47 -50.43 5.75
N GLU A 259 25.99 -51.19 6.71
CA GLU A 259 27.12 -50.97 7.63
C GLU A 259 27.50 -49.52 7.99
N GLU A 260 27.29 -49.18 9.27
CA GLU A 260 27.71 -47.95 9.95
C GLU A 260 29.15 -47.56 9.59
N GLU A 261 29.31 -46.57 8.71
CA GLU A 261 30.32 -45.55 8.95
C GLU A 261 29.62 -44.47 9.77
N ASP A 262 29.75 -44.56 11.09
CA ASP A 262 29.51 -43.44 12.02
C ASP A 262 30.49 -42.31 11.66
N GLU A 263 30.27 -41.65 10.53
CA GLU A 263 31.01 -40.45 10.18
C GLU A 263 30.44 -39.29 10.99
N ASP A 264 31.10 -38.96 12.09
CA ASP A 264 30.80 -37.77 12.89
C ASP A 264 30.67 -36.53 11.99
N ILE A 265 29.54 -35.82 12.11
CA ILE A 265 29.31 -34.54 11.43
C ILE A 265 30.40 -33.56 11.90
N THR A 266 31.25 -33.12 10.98
CA THR A 266 32.32 -32.18 11.28
C THR A 266 31.84 -30.75 11.02
N VAL A 267 31.94 -29.88 12.04
CA VAL A 267 31.56 -28.46 11.92
C VAL A 267 32.81 -27.59 11.90
N ASN A 268 33.06 -26.92 10.78
CA ASN A 268 34.18 -26.00 10.60
C ASN A 268 33.69 -24.55 10.51
N GLY A 269 34.54 -23.61 10.95
CA GLY A 269 34.31 -22.18 10.85
C GLY A 269 35.20 -21.53 9.79
N TRP A 270 34.64 -20.57 9.06
CA TRP A 270 35.37 -19.67 8.17
C TRP A 270 35.17 -18.24 8.63
N PHE A 271 36.26 -17.48 8.75
CA PHE A 271 36.23 -16.09 9.18
C PHE A 271 37.32 -15.30 8.47
N GLY A 272 36.95 -14.25 7.73
CA GLY A 272 37.89 -13.39 7.00
C GLY A 272 37.20 -12.13 6.48
N PRO A 273 37.98 -11.14 6.01
CA PRO A 273 37.45 -9.95 5.36
C PRO A 273 36.94 -10.26 3.95
N GLY A 274 36.40 -9.24 3.27
CA GLY A 274 36.10 -9.33 1.85
C GLY A 274 37.33 -9.69 1.01
N ARG A 275 37.10 -10.20 -0.21
CA ARG A 275 38.15 -10.66 -1.15
C ARG A 275 38.89 -11.96 -0.74
N THR A 276 38.47 -12.64 0.33
CA THR A 276 38.98 -13.98 0.65
C THR A 276 38.45 -15.04 -0.32
N VAL A 277 39.38 -15.65 -1.08
CA VAL A 277 39.07 -16.64 -2.13
C VAL A 277 39.55 -18.03 -1.70
N SER A 278 38.72 -19.03 -1.97
CA SER A 278 39.14 -20.43 -1.95
C SER A 278 39.17 -20.89 -3.41
N PRO A 279 40.34 -21.27 -3.97
CA PRO A 279 40.46 -21.82 -5.32
C PRO A 279 39.42 -22.88 -5.62
N LEU A 280 39.01 -23.01 -6.88
CA LEU A 280 38.03 -24.03 -7.29
C LEU A 280 38.53 -25.43 -6.89
N HIS A 281 37.76 -26.14 -6.07
CA HIS A 281 38.10 -27.47 -5.58
C HIS A 281 36.84 -28.29 -5.32
N PHE A 282 37.00 -29.58 -5.03
CA PHE A 282 35.95 -30.40 -4.44
C PHE A 282 36.41 -30.98 -3.09
N ASP A 283 35.44 -31.25 -2.23
CA ASP A 283 35.66 -31.90 -0.94
C ASP A 283 35.21 -33.37 -1.00
N PRO A 284 35.78 -34.25 -0.16
CA PRO A 284 35.38 -35.66 -0.11
C PRO A 284 33.99 -35.88 0.51
N LYS A 285 33.45 -34.91 1.25
CA LYS A 285 32.13 -35.00 1.93
C LYS A 285 31.08 -34.11 1.25
N ASP A 286 29.81 -34.51 1.35
CA ASP A 286 28.68 -33.63 1.03
C ASP A 286 28.61 -32.49 2.06
N ASN A 287 28.60 -31.24 1.60
CA ASN A 287 28.72 -30.06 2.46
C ASN A 287 27.42 -29.27 2.59
N VAL A 288 27.15 -28.75 3.79
CA VAL A 288 26.13 -27.73 4.05
C VAL A 288 26.83 -26.45 4.53
N LEU A 289 26.84 -25.42 3.69
CA LEU A 289 27.41 -24.11 4.04
C LEU A 289 26.35 -23.19 4.67
N CYS A 290 26.68 -22.62 5.83
CA CYS A 290 25.83 -21.69 6.57
C CYS A 290 26.49 -20.31 6.67
N GLN A 291 25.96 -19.29 5.98
CA GLN A 291 26.48 -17.92 6.02
C GLN A 291 25.73 -17.07 7.05
N ILE A 292 26.41 -16.66 8.14
CA ILE A 292 25.80 -15.91 9.26
C ILE A 292 25.99 -14.38 9.10
N VAL A 293 27.19 -13.93 8.68
CA VAL A 293 27.55 -12.51 8.54
C VAL A 293 28.20 -12.28 7.17
N GLY A 294 27.82 -11.23 6.45
CA GLY A 294 28.40 -10.90 5.13
C GLY A 294 27.86 -11.77 3.98
N ALA A 295 28.60 -11.81 2.87
CA ALA A 295 28.21 -12.52 1.65
C ALA A 295 29.34 -13.41 1.12
N LYS A 296 28.98 -14.55 0.52
CA LYS A 296 29.90 -15.44 -0.20
C LYS A 296 29.35 -15.69 -1.60
N TYR A 297 30.21 -15.57 -2.61
CA TYR A 297 29.93 -16.01 -3.97
C TYR A 297 30.40 -17.46 -4.13
N LEU A 298 29.57 -18.29 -4.74
CA LEU A 298 29.87 -19.69 -5.03
C LEU A 298 29.61 -19.95 -6.51
N ARG A 299 30.57 -20.58 -7.18
CA ARG A 299 30.42 -21.16 -8.51
C ARG A 299 30.65 -22.66 -8.43
N LEU A 300 29.63 -23.43 -8.79
CA LEU A 300 29.67 -24.89 -8.70
C LEU A 300 29.65 -25.51 -10.10
N TYR A 301 30.44 -26.56 -10.27
CA TYR A 301 30.53 -27.36 -11.49
C TYR A 301 30.12 -28.78 -11.17
N ALA A 302 29.36 -29.41 -12.07
CA ALA A 302 28.96 -30.80 -11.91
C ALA A 302 30.17 -31.75 -12.08
N PRO A 303 30.20 -32.93 -11.44
CA PRO A 303 31.30 -33.89 -11.57
C PRO A 303 31.63 -34.28 -13.02
N GLU A 304 30.64 -34.25 -13.92
CA GLU A 304 30.84 -34.55 -15.34
C GLU A 304 31.69 -33.49 -16.06
N GLU A 305 31.84 -32.30 -15.48
CA GLU A 305 32.63 -31.19 -16.02
C GLU A 305 34.11 -31.26 -15.60
N SER A 306 34.51 -32.16 -14.69
CA SER A 306 35.87 -32.24 -14.11
C SER A 306 37.00 -32.28 -15.15
N SER A 307 36.79 -32.95 -16.28
CA SER A 307 37.76 -33.02 -17.40
C SER A 307 38.12 -31.64 -18.00
N LYS A 308 37.29 -30.62 -17.76
CA LYS A 308 37.47 -29.25 -18.24
C LYS A 308 37.99 -28.30 -17.16
N LEU A 309 38.19 -28.79 -15.93
CA LEU A 309 38.57 -28.00 -14.75
C LEU A 309 40.06 -28.13 -14.38
N TYR A 310 40.85 -28.88 -15.14
CA TYR A 310 42.32 -28.95 -15.01
C TYR A 310 42.82 -29.12 -13.56
N PRO A 311 42.49 -30.25 -12.89
CA PRO A 311 42.95 -30.49 -11.53
C PRO A 311 44.48 -30.49 -11.42
N VAL A 312 45.02 -30.07 -10.28
CA VAL A 312 46.46 -30.14 -9.97
C VAL A 312 46.88 -31.62 -9.90
N GLU A 313 48.09 -31.95 -10.33
CA GLU A 313 48.61 -33.32 -10.18
C GLU A 313 49.19 -33.54 -8.76
N GLY A 314 48.94 -34.70 -8.16
CA GLY A 314 49.52 -35.09 -6.87
C GLY A 314 48.64 -34.75 -5.65
N LEU A 315 49.25 -34.20 -4.59
CA LEU A 315 48.62 -34.02 -3.26
C LEU A 315 47.42 -33.04 -3.25
N LEU A 316 47.28 -32.19 -4.28
CA LEU A 316 46.20 -31.22 -4.43
C LEU A 316 45.24 -31.58 -5.58
N SER A 317 45.10 -32.88 -5.89
CA SER A 317 44.30 -33.35 -7.04
C SER A 317 42.81 -33.02 -6.98
N ASN A 318 42.33 -32.55 -5.84
CA ASN A 318 40.97 -32.04 -5.68
C ASN A 318 40.81 -30.56 -6.04
N THR A 319 41.90 -29.84 -6.30
CA THR A 319 41.93 -28.41 -6.62
C THR A 319 42.23 -28.18 -8.10
N SER A 320 41.54 -27.23 -8.73
CA SER A 320 41.72 -26.77 -10.11
C SER A 320 42.90 -25.81 -10.23
N GLN A 321 43.67 -25.94 -11.32
CA GLN A 321 44.72 -24.99 -11.69
C GLN A 321 44.14 -23.67 -12.25
N VAL A 322 42.88 -23.66 -12.67
CA VAL A 322 42.21 -22.50 -13.27
C VAL A 322 41.83 -21.47 -12.20
N GLN A 323 42.27 -20.22 -12.40
CA GLN A 323 41.73 -19.06 -11.68
C GLN A 323 40.40 -18.65 -12.30
N VAL A 324 39.29 -18.93 -11.60
CA VAL A 324 37.93 -18.80 -12.15
C VAL A 324 37.55 -17.34 -12.43
N GLU A 325 38.12 -16.41 -11.66
CA GLU A 325 37.89 -14.97 -11.79
C GLU A 325 38.55 -14.39 -13.05
N ASN A 326 39.65 -15.00 -13.51
CA ASN A 326 40.39 -14.59 -14.70
C ASN A 326 41.06 -15.81 -15.37
N PRO A 327 40.29 -16.64 -16.08
CA PRO A 327 40.81 -17.88 -16.67
C PRO A 327 41.77 -17.59 -17.82
N ASP A 328 42.93 -18.26 -17.83
CA ASP A 328 43.82 -18.26 -18.98
C ASP A 328 43.28 -19.21 -20.06
N ASP A 329 42.56 -18.66 -21.03
CA ASP A 329 41.96 -19.42 -22.13
C ASP A 329 43.00 -20.07 -23.07
N VAL A 330 44.27 -19.64 -23.03
CA VAL A 330 45.35 -20.24 -23.81
C VAL A 330 45.86 -21.50 -23.09
N GLN A 331 46.05 -21.42 -21.78
CA GLN A 331 46.49 -22.55 -20.96
C GLN A 331 45.37 -23.57 -20.72
N PHE A 332 44.12 -23.10 -20.59
CA PHE A 332 42.95 -23.90 -20.20
C PHE A 332 41.80 -23.83 -21.22
N PRO A 333 42.03 -24.19 -22.50
CA PRO A 333 41.10 -23.92 -23.61
C PRO A 333 39.73 -24.61 -23.50
N ASN A 334 39.59 -25.66 -22.69
CA ASN A 334 38.31 -26.34 -22.50
C ASN A 334 37.47 -25.76 -21.35
N PHE A 335 38.06 -24.91 -20.50
CA PHE A 335 37.39 -24.36 -19.32
C PHE A 335 36.19 -23.47 -19.68
N CYS A 336 36.31 -22.68 -20.76
CA CYS A 336 35.20 -21.85 -21.26
C CYS A 336 33.95 -22.64 -21.69
N ARG A 337 34.07 -23.96 -21.86
CA ARG A 337 32.96 -24.90 -22.18
C ARG A 337 32.42 -25.63 -20.96
N ALA A 338 32.96 -25.34 -19.76
CA ALA A 338 32.51 -25.94 -18.52
C ALA A 338 31.19 -25.29 -18.07
N LYS A 339 30.16 -26.11 -17.84
CA LYS A 339 28.87 -25.60 -17.35
C LYS A 339 28.93 -25.38 -15.85
N TYR A 340 28.39 -24.26 -15.38
CA TYR A 340 28.36 -23.91 -13.97
C TYR A 340 26.99 -23.41 -13.53
N VAL A 341 26.81 -23.37 -12.21
CA VAL A 341 25.74 -22.63 -11.55
C VAL A 341 26.33 -21.67 -10.50
N ASP A 342 25.66 -20.54 -10.24
CA ASP A 342 26.16 -19.46 -9.39
C ASP A 342 25.13 -18.94 -8.35
N TYR A 343 25.62 -18.27 -7.29
CA TYR A 343 24.81 -17.80 -6.16
C TYR A 343 25.39 -16.61 -5.37
N GLN A 344 24.50 -15.79 -4.77
CA GLN A 344 24.76 -14.77 -3.72
C GLN A 344 23.53 -14.53 -2.79
N MET A 345 23.73 -14.01 -1.56
CA MET A 345 22.68 -13.62 -0.57
C MET A 345 22.77 -12.13 -0.13
N LYS A 346 21.65 -11.37 -0.02
CA LYS A 346 21.57 -10.00 0.57
C LYS A 346 20.24 -9.69 1.31
N LYS A 347 20.27 -8.81 2.33
CA LYS A 347 19.14 -8.26 3.10
C LYS A 347 18.51 -7.03 2.41
N GLY A 348 17.19 -6.83 2.54
CA GLY A 348 16.47 -5.63 2.07
C GLY A 348 15.86 -5.69 0.66
N GLU A 349 16.03 -6.80 -0.05
CA GLU A 349 15.30 -7.06 -1.29
C GLU A 349 13.99 -7.81 -1.00
N PRO A 350 12.91 -7.54 -1.75
CA PRO A 350 11.64 -8.25 -1.58
C PRO A 350 11.87 -9.75 -1.83
N GLN A 351 11.73 -10.54 -0.78
CA GLN A 351 11.84 -11.99 -0.88
C GLN A 351 10.49 -12.58 -1.22
N ASN A 352 10.38 -13.14 -2.43
CA ASN A 352 9.19 -13.87 -2.81
C ASN A 352 9.17 -15.21 -2.05
N VAL A 353 8.33 -15.31 -1.02
CA VAL A 353 8.21 -16.51 -0.16
C VAL A 353 7.66 -17.68 -0.96
N TYR A 354 6.61 -17.46 -1.75
CA TYR A 354 6.07 -18.44 -2.67
C TYR A 354 5.28 -17.75 -3.78
N LYS A 355 5.22 -18.41 -4.95
CA LYS A 355 4.28 -18.05 -6.01
C LYS A 355 3.23 -19.14 -6.10
N SER A 356 1.98 -18.80 -5.80
CA SER A 356 0.87 -19.75 -5.93
C SER A 356 0.65 -20.15 -7.40
N VAL A 357 0.04 -21.31 -7.60
CA VAL A 357 -0.43 -21.74 -8.92
C VAL A 357 -1.46 -20.73 -9.43
N THR A 358 -1.39 -20.38 -10.71
CA THR A 358 -2.37 -19.49 -11.35
C THR A 358 -3.76 -20.08 -11.17
N LEU A 359 -4.60 -19.38 -10.39
CA LEU A 359 -5.99 -19.75 -10.19
C LEU A 359 -6.79 -19.48 -11.48
N ALA A 360 -7.85 -20.24 -11.69
CA ALA A 360 -8.62 -20.23 -12.94
C ALA A 360 -9.36 -18.90 -13.22
N GLY A 361 -9.38 -17.95 -12.28
CA GLY A 361 -10.03 -16.65 -12.43
C GLY A 361 -9.38 -15.56 -11.56
N PRO A 362 -9.77 -14.30 -11.76
CA PRO A 362 -9.23 -13.17 -11.01
C PRO A 362 -9.52 -13.31 -9.52
N VAL A 363 -8.56 -12.89 -8.70
CA VAL A 363 -8.71 -12.82 -7.24
C VAL A 363 -9.63 -11.64 -6.90
N ALA A 364 -10.75 -11.94 -6.26
CA ALA A 364 -11.74 -10.95 -5.84
C ALA A 364 -11.42 -10.39 -4.45
N CYS A 365 -11.00 -11.24 -3.52
CA CYS A 365 -10.54 -10.82 -2.19
C CYS A 365 -9.57 -11.82 -1.57
N VAL A 366 -8.79 -11.32 -0.62
CA VAL A 366 -7.89 -12.09 0.24
C VAL A 366 -8.18 -11.70 1.69
N THR A 367 -8.27 -12.67 2.59
CA THR A 367 -8.43 -12.43 4.03
C THR A 367 -7.61 -13.42 4.85
N MET A 368 -7.20 -13.04 6.05
CA MET A 368 -6.54 -13.94 7.00
C MET A 368 -7.56 -14.63 7.88
N GLY A 369 -7.26 -15.83 8.35
CA GLY A 369 -8.07 -16.50 9.38
C GLY A 369 -8.11 -15.66 10.67
N THR A 370 -9.26 -15.60 11.32
CA THR A 370 -9.45 -14.76 12.53
C THR A 370 -9.57 -15.57 13.82
N SER A 371 -9.55 -16.90 13.74
CA SER A 371 -9.52 -17.79 14.90
C SER A 371 -8.09 -18.16 15.30
N LYS A 372 -7.88 -18.35 16.60
CA LYS A 372 -6.61 -18.76 17.19
C LYS A 372 -6.07 -20.03 16.50
N GLY A 373 -4.85 -19.95 15.96
CA GLY A 373 -4.21 -21.06 15.22
C GLY A 373 -4.51 -21.10 13.71
N THR A 374 -5.27 -20.13 13.19
CA THR A 374 -5.48 -19.92 11.74
C THR A 374 -5.05 -18.54 11.25
N GLU A 375 -4.51 -17.71 12.15
CA GLU A 375 -4.10 -16.33 11.88
C GLU A 375 -3.00 -16.22 10.82
N ASP A 376 -2.25 -17.28 10.59
CA ASP A 376 -1.20 -17.41 9.59
C ASP A 376 -1.68 -18.02 8.25
N LYS A 377 -2.98 -18.33 8.14
CA LYS A 377 -3.59 -18.93 6.95
C LYS A 377 -4.36 -17.88 6.14
N ALA A 378 -4.05 -17.80 4.86
CA ALA A 378 -4.70 -16.88 3.93
C ALA A 378 -5.82 -17.60 3.18
N PHE A 379 -6.99 -16.97 3.08
CA PHE A 379 -8.12 -17.42 2.29
C PHE A 379 -8.35 -16.47 1.12
N VAL A 380 -8.51 -17.04 -0.07
CA VAL A 380 -8.57 -16.32 -1.35
C VAL A 380 -9.85 -16.69 -2.08
N ALA A 381 -10.64 -15.71 -2.49
CA ALA A 381 -11.84 -15.93 -3.29
C ALA A 381 -11.56 -15.69 -4.78
N THR A 382 -11.90 -16.66 -5.63
CA THR A 382 -11.82 -16.57 -7.09
C THR A 382 -13.07 -17.14 -7.74
N GLY A 383 -13.82 -16.32 -8.48
CA GLY A 383 -15.11 -16.74 -9.04
C GLY A 383 -16.03 -17.26 -7.93
N GLN A 384 -16.42 -18.53 -7.99
CA GLN A 384 -17.27 -19.19 -6.98
C GLN A 384 -16.48 -20.00 -5.94
N HIS A 385 -15.15 -19.96 -5.98
CA HIS A 385 -14.29 -20.80 -5.14
C HIS A 385 -13.60 -19.99 -4.04
N VAL A 386 -13.38 -20.65 -2.91
CA VAL A 386 -12.53 -20.19 -1.81
C VAL A 386 -11.37 -21.17 -1.65
N HIS A 387 -10.16 -20.65 -1.71
CA HIS A 387 -8.92 -21.39 -1.58
C HIS A 387 -8.21 -20.96 -0.29
N GLY A 388 -7.77 -21.91 0.53
CA GLY A 388 -6.98 -21.64 1.74
C GLY A 388 -5.54 -22.07 1.54
N PHE A 389 -4.62 -21.13 1.75
CA PHE A 389 -3.18 -21.31 1.63
C PHE A 389 -2.50 -21.14 2.99
N SER A 390 -1.55 -22.01 3.29
CA SER A 390 -0.67 -21.83 4.44
C SER A 390 0.32 -20.68 4.20
N LYS A 391 1.00 -20.23 5.25
CA LYS A 391 2.11 -19.25 5.15
C LYS A 391 3.17 -19.63 4.10
N LYS A 392 3.36 -20.92 3.84
CA LYS A 392 4.30 -21.48 2.85
C LYS A 392 3.71 -21.67 1.44
N GLY A 393 2.47 -21.24 1.20
CA GLY A 393 1.81 -21.34 -0.10
C GLY A 393 1.20 -22.70 -0.45
N LYS A 394 1.19 -23.66 0.48
CA LYS A 394 0.51 -24.95 0.28
C LYS A 394 -1.00 -24.76 0.41
N GLU A 395 -1.74 -25.13 -0.64
CA GLU A 395 -3.21 -25.20 -0.59
C GLU A 395 -3.62 -26.32 0.38
N PHE A 396 -4.36 -25.97 1.42
CA PHE A 396 -4.87 -26.92 2.43
C PHE A 396 -6.40 -26.99 2.45
N PHE A 397 -7.07 -26.00 1.87
CA PHE A 397 -8.51 -25.88 1.88
C PHE A 397 -9.00 -25.42 0.51
N LYS A 398 -10.06 -26.05 0.03
CA LYS A 398 -10.76 -25.64 -1.18
C LYS A 398 -12.25 -25.85 -0.97
N PHE A 399 -13.02 -24.81 -1.23
CA PHE A 399 -14.46 -24.80 -1.09
C PHE A 399 -15.09 -24.18 -2.33
N GLN A 400 -16.16 -24.80 -2.84
CA GLN A 400 -16.96 -24.25 -3.93
C GLN A 400 -18.32 -23.84 -3.38
N SER A 401 -18.65 -22.57 -3.53
CA SER A 401 -19.95 -22.02 -3.17
C SER A 401 -21.05 -22.57 -4.09
N ASN A 402 -22.27 -22.72 -3.54
CA ASN A 402 -23.46 -23.05 -4.34
C ASN A 402 -24.04 -21.83 -5.09
N LEU A 403 -23.49 -20.64 -4.87
CA LEU A 403 -23.96 -19.40 -5.47
C LEU A 403 -23.54 -19.29 -6.95
N ALA A 404 -24.47 -18.86 -7.80
CA ALA A 404 -24.20 -18.67 -9.24
C ALA A 404 -23.32 -17.43 -9.51
N GLU A 405 -23.37 -16.42 -8.65
CA GLU A 405 -22.59 -15.19 -8.77
C GLU A 405 -21.17 -15.35 -8.22
N PRO A 406 -20.17 -14.63 -8.76
CA PRO A 406 -18.83 -14.63 -8.19
C PRO A 406 -18.80 -14.02 -6.79
N LEU A 407 -18.00 -14.61 -5.91
CA LEU A 407 -17.74 -14.12 -4.57
C LEU A 407 -16.92 -12.83 -4.64
N ARG A 408 -17.33 -11.83 -3.86
CA ARG A 408 -16.69 -10.51 -3.75
C ARG A 408 -15.94 -10.35 -2.44
N LYS A 409 -16.52 -10.81 -1.33
CA LYS A 409 -15.93 -10.74 0.01
C LYS A 409 -16.12 -12.07 0.73
N ILE A 410 -15.14 -12.44 1.56
CA ILE A 410 -15.22 -13.60 2.45
C ILE A 410 -14.74 -13.21 3.85
N HIS A 411 -15.25 -13.91 4.86
CA HIS A 411 -14.78 -13.83 6.24
C HIS A 411 -14.75 -15.24 6.82
N VAL A 412 -13.65 -15.59 7.50
CA VAL A 412 -13.43 -16.94 8.03
C VAL A 412 -13.13 -16.86 9.52
N TYR A 413 -13.90 -17.62 10.31
CA TYR A 413 -13.70 -17.80 11.73
C TYR A 413 -13.95 -19.26 12.10
N ASP A 414 -12.92 -19.96 12.55
CA ASP A 414 -12.94 -21.39 12.90
C ASP A 414 -13.53 -22.25 11.76
N ASN A 415 -14.66 -22.91 11.99
CA ASN A 415 -15.37 -23.74 11.01
C ASN A 415 -16.51 -23.01 10.28
N GLN A 416 -16.63 -21.70 10.48
CA GLN A 416 -17.64 -20.83 9.88
C GLN A 416 -17.04 -19.97 8.78
N LEU A 417 -17.76 -19.89 7.67
CA LEU A 417 -17.37 -19.12 6.48
C LEU A 417 -18.55 -18.23 6.07
N TRP A 418 -18.36 -16.93 6.10
CA TRP A 418 -19.29 -15.97 5.49
C TRP A 418 -18.78 -15.57 4.13
N THR A 419 -19.68 -15.50 3.17
CA THR A 419 -19.38 -15.09 1.80
C THR A 419 -20.39 -14.04 1.35
N ALA A 420 -19.94 -13.11 0.52
CA ALA A 420 -20.78 -12.10 -0.10
C ALA A 420 -20.55 -12.08 -1.61
N THR A 421 -21.63 -12.10 -2.39
CA THR A 421 -21.63 -11.79 -3.82
C THR A 421 -22.06 -10.34 -4.03
N ASP A 422 -22.40 -9.95 -5.26
CA ASP A 422 -22.95 -8.64 -5.52
C ASP A 422 -24.32 -8.42 -4.83
N PHE A 423 -25.11 -9.47 -4.55
CA PHE A 423 -26.44 -9.32 -3.90
C PHE A 423 -26.72 -10.28 -2.74
N THR A 424 -25.95 -11.35 -2.58
CA THR A 424 -26.25 -12.40 -1.60
C THR A 424 -25.18 -12.41 -0.52
N PHE A 425 -25.59 -12.47 0.75
CA PHE A 425 -24.74 -12.72 1.90
C PHE A 425 -25.09 -14.10 2.45
N ASN A 426 -24.12 -15.02 2.45
CA ASN A 426 -24.32 -16.43 2.82
C ASN A 426 -23.37 -16.84 3.96
N GLN A 427 -23.86 -17.68 4.86
CA GLN A 427 -23.09 -18.30 5.94
C GLN A 427 -23.06 -19.81 5.75
N TYR A 428 -21.86 -20.36 5.78
CA TYR A 428 -21.59 -21.79 5.78
C TYR A 428 -21.00 -22.21 7.13
N GLU A 429 -21.39 -23.40 7.57
CA GLU A 429 -20.84 -24.05 8.77
C GLU A 429 -20.42 -25.48 8.39
N ASN A 430 -19.14 -25.82 8.60
CA ASN A 430 -18.57 -27.09 8.15
C ASN A 430 -18.80 -27.37 6.64
N GLY A 431 -18.84 -26.32 5.82
CA GLY A 431 -19.09 -26.43 4.38
C GLY A 431 -20.56 -26.63 3.97
N ALA A 432 -21.48 -26.75 4.93
CA ALA A 432 -22.92 -26.79 4.66
C ALA A 432 -23.53 -25.38 4.71
N ASP A 433 -24.46 -25.10 3.79
CA ASP A 433 -25.22 -23.84 3.78
C ASP A 433 -26.14 -23.78 5.00
N LYS A 434 -26.06 -22.67 5.75
CA LYS A 434 -26.82 -22.48 7.00
C LYS A 434 -27.82 -21.34 6.88
N HIS A 435 -27.36 -20.17 6.46
CA HIS A 435 -28.16 -18.96 6.39
C HIS A 435 -27.82 -18.15 5.15
N SER A 436 -28.86 -17.72 4.43
CA SER A 436 -28.75 -16.84 3.27
C SER A 436 -29.58 -15.59 3.45
N PHE A 437 -29.04 -14.44 3.05
CA PHE A 437 -29.74 -13.16 2.96
C PHE A 437 -29.53 -12.54 1.58
N VAL A 438 -30.62 -12.13 0.94
CA VAL A 438 -30.59 -11.45 -0.36
C VAL A 438 -30.81 -9.95 -0.14
N SER A 439 -29.79 -9.16 -0.44
CA SER A 439 -29.83 -7.70 -0.34
C SER A 439 -30.75 -7.11 -1.43
N PRO A 440 -31.51 -6.04 -1.11
CA PRO A 440 -32.31 -5.29 -2.09
C PRO A 440 -31.52 -4.73 -3.27
N ASP A 441 -30.27 -4.35 -2.99
CA ASP A 441 -29.38 -3.69 -3.93
C ASP A 441 -27.95 -4.20 -3.69
N ARG A 442 -27.02 -3.79 -4.56
CA ARG A 442 -25.67 -4.29 -4.58
C ARG A 442 -24.96 -4.09 -3.23
N ILE A 443 -24.28 -5.13 -2.77
CA ILE A 443 -23.41 -5.13 -1.60
C ILE A 443 -22.02 -4.69 -2.07
N ASN A 444 -21.51 -3.60 -1.52
CA ASN A 444 -20.21 -3.03 -1.89
C ASN A 444 -19.10 -3.53 -0.96
N ASP A 445 -19.37 -3.62 0.34
CA ASP A 445 -18.44 -4.16 1.32
C ASP A 445 -19.18 -4.86 2.48
N VAL A 446 -18.49 -5.80 3.12
CA VAL A 446 -19.03 -6.62 4.20
C VAL A 446 -18.01 -6.76 5.32
N LEU A 447 -18.50 -6.59 6.54
CA LEU A 447 -17.75 -6.82 7.77
C LEU A 447 -18.56 -7.73 8.69
N VAL A 448 -17.94 -8.80 9.20
CA VAL A 448 -18.55 -9.66 10.22
C VAL A 448 -18.01 -9.25 11.59
N VAL A 449 -18.90 -8.92 12.52
CA VAL A 449 -18.55 -8.48 13.87
C VAL A 449 -19.22 -9.33 14.94
N PRO A 450 -18.50 -9.76 15.98
CA PRO A 450 -19.12 -10.29 17.18
C PRO A 450 -19.78 -9.15 17.97
N VAL A 451 -20.98 -9.39 18.50
CA VAL A 451 -21.76 -8.42 19.29
C VAL A 451 -22.16 -9.08 20.61
N ASN A 452 -21.88 -8.41 21.74
CA ASN A 452 -22.15 -8.88 23.12
C ASN A 452 -21.34 -10.13 23.57
N HIS A 453 -21.25 -11.17 22.74
CA HIS A 453 -20.48 -12.40 22.98
C HIS A 453 -19.56 -12.72 21.80
N GLU A 454 -18.40 -13.32 22.08
CA GLU A 454 -17.39 -13.65 21.05
C GLU A 454 -17.87 -14.66 20.00
N GLN A 455 -18.97 -15.36 20.23
CA GLN A 455 -19.57 -16.33 19.30
C GLN A 455 -20.84 -15.83 18.62
N ASP A 456 -21.35 -14.63 18.95
CA ASP A 456 -22.57 -14.09 18.36
C ASP A 456 -22.24 -13.09 17.24
N PHE A 457 -22.17 -13.59 16.01
CA PHE A 457 -21.71 -12.85 14.84
C PHE A 457 -22.84 -12.20 14.06
N TYR A 458 -22.60 -10.96 13.61
CA TYR A 458 -23.49 -10.17 12.78
C TYR A 458 -22.77 -9.72 11.52
N GLY A 459 -23.43 -9.84 10.37
CA GLY A 459 -22.95 -9.28 9.10
C GLY A 459 -23.38 -7.83 8.95
N VAL A 460 -22.42 -6.91 8.86
CA VAL A 460 -22.65 -5.50 8.54
C VAL A 460 -22.37 -5.29 7.06
N LEU A 461 -23.42 -4.94 6.30
CA LEU A 461 -23.41 -4.79 4.86
C LEU A 461 -23.48 -3.31 4.47
N GLY A 462 -22.48 -2.83 3.72
CA GLY A 462 -22.48 -1.53 3.08
C GLY A 462 -23.08 -1.64 1.69
N CYS A 463 -24.22 -1.00 1.45
CA CYS A 463 -25.01 -1.22 0.24
C CYS A 463 -25.02 0.01 -0.70
N GLN A 464 -25.22 -0.27 -1.99
CA GLN A 464 -25.26 0.73 -3.07
C GLN A 464 -26.45 1.68 -2.95
N ASP A 465 -27.57 1.23 -2.37
CA ASP A 465 -28.77 2.02 -2.15
C ASP A 465 -28.69 2.96 -0.93
N ARG A 466 -27.48 3.30 -0.47
CA ARG A 466 -27.23 4.24 0.64
C ARG A 466 -27.80 3.76 1.98
N TYR A 467 -27.77 2.45 2.23
CA TYR A 467 -28.06 1.87 3.53
C TYR A 467 -26.86 1.09 4.07
N VAL A 468 -26.66 1.18 5.39
CA VAL A 468 -25.97 0.11 6.14
C VAL A 468 -27.03 -0.83 6.69
N ARG A 469 -26.84 -2.13 6.48
CA ARG A 469 -27.72 -3.18 7.02
C ARG A 469 -26.94 -4.08 7.97
N VAL A 470 -27.52 -4.39 9.10
CA VAL A 470 -27.03 -5.42 10.01
C VAL A 470 -27.89 -6.64 9.82
N VAL A 471 -27.26 -7.77 9.50
CA VAL A 471 -27.89 -9.05 9.21
C VAL A 471 -27.45 -10.05 10.27
N LYS A 472 -28.43 -10.77 10.81
CA LYS A 472 -28.20 -11.96 11.64
C LYS A 472 -28.98 -13.09 11.01
N ASP A 473 -28.33 -14.24 10.87
CA ASP A 473 -28.87 -15.40 10.19
C ASP A 473 -29.37 -15.01 8.78
N SER A 474 -30.66 -15.19 8.48
CA SER A 474 -31.28 -14.84 7.20
C SER A 474 -32.04 -13.52 7.20
N ASN A 475 -31.97 -12.73 8.29
CA ASN A 475 -32.83 -11.55 8.48
C ASN A 475 -32.01 -10.26 8.70
N ALA A 476 -32.45 -9.17 8.07
CA ALA A 476 -31.95 -7.83 8.37
C ALA A 476 -32.55 -7.34 9.70
N VAL A 477 -31.74 -7.32 10.75
CA VAL A 477 -32.17 -6.95 12.12
C VAL A 477 -32.16 -5.44 12.35
N ALA A 478 -31.29 -4.71 11.64
CA ALA A 478 -31.25 -3.25 11.69
C ALA A 478 -30.83 -2.68 10.33
N LYS A 479 -31.28 -1.46 10.04
CA LYS A 479 -30.82 -0.69 8.87
C LYS A 479 -30.76 0.80 9.20
N LYS A 480 -29.84 1.53 8.55
CA LYS A 480 -29.74 2.98 8.67
C LYS A 480 -29.46 3.61 7.32
N ALA A 481 -30.25 4.63 6.96
CA ALA A 481 -30.02 5.42 5.75
C ALA A 481 -28.79 6.33 5.91
N MET A 482 -28.05 6.45 4.82
CA MET A 482 -26.77 7.17 4.74
C MET A 482 -26.85 8.23 3.63
N ALA A 483 -25.96 9.23 3.68
CA ALA A 483 -25.96 10.31 2.70
C ALA A 483 -25.50 9.85 1.30
N ALA A 484 -24.66 8.83 1.22
CA ALA A 484 -24.09 8.30 -0.01
C ALA A 484 -23.91 6.77 0.08
N PRO A 485 -23.72 6.08 -1.06
CA PRO A 485 -23.43 4.65 -1.08
C PRO A 485 -22.21 4.33 -0.22
N ILE A 486 -22.29 3.24 0.55
CA ILE A 486 -21.18 2.81 1.42
C ILE A 486 -20.25 1.93 0.60
N THR A 487 -18.95 2.19 0.64
CA THR A 487 -17.95 1.52 -0.21
C THR A 487 -16.86 0.81 0.58
N ALA A 488 -16.66 1.17 1.85
CA ALA A 488 -15.70 0.52 2.73
C ALA A 488 -16.23 0.48 4.18
N LEU A 489 -15.95 -0.61 4.89
CA LEU A 489 -16.29 -0.82 6.29
C LEU A 489 -15.06 -1.31 7.07
N CYS A 490 -14.89 -0.81 8.30
CA CYS A 490 -13.83 -1.25 9.19
C CYS A 490 -14.34 -1.35 10.63
N ARG A 491 -13.94 -2.39 11.35
CA ARG A 491 -14.18 -2.50 12.80
C ARG A 491 -13.16 -1.64 13.54
N VAL A 492 -13.59 -0.92 14.57
CA VAL A 492 -12.65 -0.30 15.53
C VAL A 492 -12.17 -1.38 16.52
N PRO A 493 -10.86 -1.61 16.67
CA PRO A 493 -10.31 -2.51 17.68
C PRO A 493 -10.78 -2.09 19.08
N THR A 494 -11.14 -3.07 19.90
CA THR A 494 -11.49 -2.83 21.30
C THR A 494 -10.27 -3.15 22.15
N VAL A 495 -9.65 -2.14 22.77
CA VAL A 495 -8.53 -2.36 23.69
C VAL A 495 -9.07 -3.10 24.92
N PRO A 496 -8.59 -4.32 25.24
CA PRO A 496 -9.00 -5.01 26.44
C PRO A 496 -8.49 -4.25 27.66
N THR A 497 -9.35 -3.48 28.30
CA THR A 497 -9.06 -2.89 29.61
C THR A 497 -9.02 -4.03 30.62
N LYS A 498 -7.92 -4.11 31.39
CA LYS A 498 -7.74 -5.17 32.42
C LYS A 498 -8.96 -5.20 33.35
N GLY A 499 -9.77 -6.25 33.24
CA GLY A 499 -10.85 -6.55 34.19
C GLY A 499 -12.28 -6.49 33.65
N THR A 500 -12.53 -6.10 32.39
CA THR A 500 -13.87 -6.12 31.78
C THR A 500 -13.96 -7.21 30.71
N GLN A 501 -14.88 -8.16 30.88
CA GLN A 501 -15.28 -9.04 29.79
C GLN A 501 -15.75 -8.17 28.60
N SER A 502 -15.37 -8.55 27.38
CA SER A 502 -15.48 -7.84 26.09
C SER A 502 -16.93 -7.56 25.60
N SER A 503 -17.83 -7.16 26.49
CA SER A 503 -19.24 -6.87 26.22
C SER A 503 -19.47 -5.38 25.88
N GLY A 504 -18.83 -4.89 24.82
CA GLY A 504 -19.04 -3.54 24.29
C GLY A 504 -19.87 -3.54 23.00
N PRO A 505 -20.58 -2.45 22.67
CA PRO A 505 -21.26 -2.32 21.37
C PRO A 505 -20.23 -2.32 20.23
N ALA A 506 -20.56 -2.99 19.13
CA ALA A 506 -19.70 -3.02 17.96
C ALA A 506 -19.59 -1.62 17.34
N GLN A 507 -18.36 -1.13 17.22
CA GLN A 507 -18.04 0.15 16.61
C GLN A 507 -17.51 -0.08 15.19
N VAL A 508 -18.16 0.52 14.20
CA VAL A 508 -17.87 0.33 12.78
C VAL A 508 -17.68 1.68 12.11
N ILE A 509 -16.51 1.88 11.52
CA ILE A 509 -16.22 3.02 10.65
C ILE A 509 -16.67 2.68 9.24
N TYR A 510 -17.30 3.64 8.56
CA TYR A 510 -17.72 3.50 7.18
C TYR A 510 -17.12 4.61 6.31
N GLY A 511 -16.82 4.25 5.07
CA GLY A 511 -16.44 5.17 3.99
C GLY A 511 -17.52 5.19 2.92
N THR A 512 -17.69 6.34 2.29
CA THR A 512 -18.72 6.54 1.26
C THR A 512 -18.15 6.80 -0.13
N ALA A 513 -18.97 6.57 -1.15
CA ALA A 513 -18.66 6.89 -2.54
C ALA A 513 -18.51 8.41 -2.80
N ALA A 514 -18.97 9.26 -1.88
CA ALA A 514 -18.80 10.72 -1.94
C ALA A 514 -17.58 11.21 -1.13
N GLY A 515 -16.75 10.30 -0.60
CA GLY A 515 -15.54 10.65 0.14
C GLY A 515 -15.71 10.95 1.62
N GLY A 516 -16.94 10.90 2.15
CA GLY A 516 -17.23 11.08 3.58
C GLY A 516 -16.92 9.84 4.43
N LEU A 517 -16.52 10.07 5.67
CA LEU A 517 -16.26 9.08 6.72
C LEU A 517 -17.32 9.19 7.82
N GLY A 518 -17.54 8.11 8.58
CA GLY A 518 -18.30 8.20 9.82
C GLY A 518 -18.20 6.96 10.67
N LEU A 519 -18.71 7.06 11.90
CA LEU A 519 -18.72 6.00 12.90
C LEU A 519 -20.16 5.65 13.27
N ILE A 520 -20.51 4.38 13.13
CA ILE A 520 -21.75 3.81 13.63
C ILE A 520 -21.47 2.84 14.78
N THR A 521 -22.45 2.71 15.66
CA THR A 521 -22.42 1.77 16.78
C THR A 521 -23.65 0.88 16.76
N TYR A 522 -23.43 -0.41 16.99
CA TYR A 522 -24.49 -1.39 17.08
C TYR A 522 -24.41 -2.17 18.39
N ASN A 523 -25.53 -2.17 19.12
CA ASN A 523 -25.59 -2.69 20.49
C ASN A 523 -26.45 -3.96 20.58
N GLY A 524 -26.75 -4.61 19.46
CA GLY A 524 -27.66 -5.77 19.38
C GLY A 524 -29.13 -5.43 19.10
N ASP A 525 -29.53 -4.17 19.28
CA ASP A 525 -30.90 -3.70 19.00
C ASP A 525 -30.89 -2.51 18.02
N LYS A 526 -30.27 -1.39 18.43
CA LYS A 526 -30.27 -0.15 17.63
C LYS A 526 -28.93 0.11 16.96
N LEU A 527 -29.00 0.55 15.70
CA LEU A 527 -27.88 1.08 14.94
C LEU A 527 -27.87 2.62 15.06
N LYS A 528 -26.84 3.20 15.69
CA LYS A 528 -26.74 4.64 15.95
C LYS A 528 -25.50 5.24 15.28
N ASN A 529 -25.65 6.43 14.69
CA ASN A 529 -24.52 7.22 14.21
C ASN A 529 -23.91 8.00 15.39
N LYS A 530 -22.60 7.88 15.59
CA LYS A 530 -21.86 8.66 16.59
C LYS A 530 -21.37 9.98 16.00
N TRP A 531 -20.70 9.92 14.87
CA TRP A 531 -20.20 11.08 14.15
C TRP A 531 -20.05 10.77 12.66
N LYS A 532 -20.01 11.82 11.85
CA LYS A 532 -19.72 11.76 10.42
C LYS A 532 -18.93 12.99 10.03
N THR A 533 -17.99 12.86 9.11
CA THR A 533 -17.33 14.04 8.52
C THR A 533 -18.32 14.72 7.57
N THR A 534 -18.46 16.03 7.70
CA THR A 534 -19.14 16.84 6.69
C THR A 534 -18.16 17.16 5.58
N LEU A 535 -18.50 16.77 4.34
CA LEU A 535 -17.84 17.31 3.16
C LEU A 535 -18.01 18.84 3.21
N ALA A 536 -16.92 19.59 3.06
CA ALA A 536 -16.99 21.03 2.91
C ALA A 536 -17.77 21.33 1.62
N SER A 537 -19.09 21.50 1.75
CA SER A 537 -19.93 22.00 0.67
C SER A 537 -19.43 23.40 0.36
N GLY A 538 -18.88 23.59 -0.85
CA GLY A 538 -18.56 24.91 -1.39
C GLY A 538 -19.83 25.72 -1.62
N ALA A 539 -20.44 26.21 -0.54
CA ALA A 539 -21.44 27.27 -0.51
C ALA A 539 -21.69 27.65 0.97
N ASN A 540 -21.34 28.89 1.33
CA ASN A 540 -21.68 29.60 2.58
C ASN A 540 -21.00 29.18 3.90
N SER A 541 -19.67 29.37 4.00
CA SER A 541 -19.06 29.72 5.30
C SER A 541 -18.67 31.20 5.29
N LYS A 542 -19.56 32.06 5.82
CA LYS A 542 -19.26 33.47 6.11
C LYS A 542 -19.21 33.79 7.61
N ASN A 543 -19.41 32.82 8.50
CA ASN A 543 -19.34 33.02 9.94
C ASN A 543 -18.40 32.01 10.59
N ALA A 544 -17.10 32.13 10.31
CA ALA A 544 -16.04 31.61 11.19
C ALA A 544 -15.48 32.79 11.99
N GLY A 545 -16.11 33.09 13.13
CA GLY A 545 -15.58 34.05 14.10
C GLY A 545 -14.41 33.42 14.85
N THR A 546 -13.26 34.09 14.81
CA THR A 546 -12.16 34.14 15.80
C THR A 546 -12.11 33.09 16.93
N HIS A 547 -12.13 31.80 16.60
CA HIS A 547 -11.52 30.71 17.37
C HIS A 547 -11.12 29.64 16.35
N GLY A 548 -9.87 29.18 16.40
CA GLY A 548 -9.24 28.36 15.35
C GLY A 548 -9.93 27.02 15.14
N ASP A 549 -10.86 26.99 14.18
CA ASP A 549 -11.47 25.76 13.68
C ASP A 549 -10.79 25.41 12.34
N ASN A 550 -9.84 24.48 12.40
CA ASN A 550 -9.18 23.92 11.22
C ASN A 550 -10.18 23.06 10.44
N GLY A 551 -10.99 23.70 9.58
CA GLY A 551 -11.94 23.02 8.72
C GLY A 551 -11.29 21.91 7.90
N LEU A 552 -11.68 20.66 8.18
CA LEU A 552 -11.15 19.44 7.56
C LEU A 552 -11.53 19.40 6.06
N SER A 553 -10.63 19.88 5.19
CA SER A 553 -10.71 19.65 3.74
C SER A 553 -10.66 18.14 3.49
N THR A 554 -11.83 17.55 3.23
CA THR A 554 -12.01 16.13 2.91
C THR A 554 -12.19 15.99 1.39
N SER A 555 -11.35 15.18 0.74
CA SER A 555 -11.48 14.89 -0.69
C SER A 555 -12.87 14.30 -0.98
N SER A 556 -13.48 14.73 -2.09
CA SER A 556 -14.76 14.18 -2.57
C SER A 556 -14.61 12.82 -3.25
N ALA A 557 -13.37 12.34 -3.42
CA ALA A 557 -13.09 11.06 -4.05
C ALA A 557 -13.58 9.88 -3.20
N THR A 558 -14.11 8.87 -3.89
CA THR A 558 -14.59 7.59 -3.32
C THR A 558 -13.55 6.97 -2.40
N ILE A 559 -13.99 6.49 -1.24
CA ILE A 559 -13.13 5.71 -0.35
C ILE A 559 -13.18 4.24 -0.77
N ASN A 560 -12.03 3.67 -1.15
CA ASN A 560 -11.93 2.29 -1.60
C ASN A 560 -11.59 1.32 -0.46
N SER A 561 -10.83 1.77 0.55
CA SER A 561 -10.37 0.92 1.66
C SER A 561 -10.22 1.73 2.94
N ILE A 562 -10.58 1.12 4.07
CA ILE A 562 -10.39 1.67 5.42
C ILE A 562 -9.85 0.57 6.33
N VAL A 563 -8.84 0.90 7.13
CA VAL A 563 -8.32 0.05 8.21
C VAL A 563 -8.07 0.90 9.46
N CYS A 564 -8.23 0.30 10.63
CA CYS A 564 -7.81 0.89 11.90
C CYS A 564 -6.49 0.27 12.34
N PHE A 565 -5.47 1.08 12.57
CA PHE A 565 -4.16 0.64 13.02
C PHE A 565 -3.46 1.76 13.78
N ASP A 566 -2.86 1.43 14.91
CA ASP A 566 -2.07 2.36 15.72
C ASP A 566 -0.70 2.52 15.05
N ILE A 567 -0.53 3.62 14.29
CA ILE A 567 0.69 3.90 13.53
C ILE A 567 1.68 4.73 14.34
N ASN A 568 1.21 5.45 15.36
CA ASN A 568 2.02 6.38 16.16
C ASN A 568 2.45 5.80 17.52
N ARG A 569 1.98 4.60 17.88
CA ARG A 569 2.20 3.88 19.14
C ARG A 569 1.66 4.60 20.37
N ASP A 570 0.51 5.26 20.25
CA ASP A 570 -0.15 5.92 21.39
C ASP A 570 -1.24 5.06 22.06
N ASP A 571 -1.33 3.77 21.70
CA ASP A 571 -2.35 2.80 22.11
C ASP A 571 -3.78 3.14 21.62
N HIS A 572 -3.94 4.14 20.75
CA HIS A 572 -5.19 4.50 20.09
C HIS A 572 -5.05 4.32 18.57
N PRO A 573 -5.90 3.51 17.92
CA PRO A 573 -5.75 3.27 16.50
C PRO A 573 -6.15 4.49 15.66
N GLU A 574 -5.35 4.81 14.64
CA GLU A 574 -5.72 5.74 13.57
C GLU A 574 -6.58 5.09 12.49
N ILE A 575 -7.30 5.91 11.73
CA ILE A 575 -8.02 5.52 10.53
C ILE A 575 -7.09 5.70 9.33
N LEU A 576 -6.70 4.59 8.71
CA LEU A 576 -5.95 4.57 7.45
C LEU A 576 -6.95 4.48 6.29
N VAL A 577 -6.87 5.41 5.34
CA VAL A 577 -7.84 5.56 4.25
C VAL A 577 -7.12 5.53 2.89
N GLY A 578 -7.58 4.66 2.00
CA GLY A 578 -7.18 4.63 0.60
C GLY A 578 -8.30 5.13 -0.31
N ARG A 579 -8.03 6.15 -1.12
CA ARG A 579 -9.00 6.79 -2.01
C ARG A 579 -8.81 6.44 -3.48
N ASP A 580 -9.88 6.65 -4.24
CA ASP A 580 -9.95 6.38 -5.68
C ASP A 580 -9.19 7.39 -6.55
N ASP A 581 -8.92 8.60 -6.02
CA ASP A 581 -8.07 9.62 -6.66
C ASP A 581 -6.58 9.40 -6.40
N GLY A 582 -6.21 8.28 -5.75
CA GLY A 582 -4.83 7.94 -5.43
C GLY A 582 -4.33 8.49 -4.10
N ARG A 583 -5.18 9.19 -3.33
CA ARG A 583 -4.79 9.66 -2.00
C ARG A 583 -4.75 8.54 -0.96
N VAL A 584 -3.70 8.55 -0.15
CA VAL A 584 -3.57 7.82 1.11
C VAL A 584 -3.63 8.85 2.23
N GLU A 585 -4.54 8.65 3.17
CA GLU A 585 -4.76 9.58 4.28
C GLU A 585 -4.77 8.83 5.62
N VAL A 586 -4.28 9.50 6.66
CA VAL A 586 -4.32 9.01 8.04
C VAL A 586 -5.08 10.01 8.90
N TYR A 587 -6.04 9.52 9.67
CA TYR A 587 -6.83 10.35 10.58
C TYR A 587 -6.74 9.82 12.02
N SER A 588 -6.45 10.71 12.95
CA SER A 588 -6.75 10.47 14.36
C SER A 588 -8.23 10.71 14.60
N PHE A 589 -8.85 9.94 15.49
CA PHE A 589 -10.24 10.15 15.86
C PHE A 589 -10.48 9.87 17.34
N ASN A 590 -11.36 10.67 17.94
CA ASN A 590 -11.84 10.40 19.29
C ASN A 590 -13.19 9.69 19.24
N SER A 591 -13.24 8.47 19.77
CA SER A 591 -14.45 7.63 19.82
C SER A 591 -15.61 8.22 20.64
N THR A 592 -15.33 9.22 21.48
CA THR A 592 -16.30 9.83 22.42
C THR A 592 -16.67 11.25 22.00
N SER A 593 -15.70 12.12 21.68
CA SER A 593 -16.00 13.50 21.24
C SER A 593 -16.41 13.58 19.77
N GLY A 594 -16.00 12.60 18.95
CA GLY A 594 -16.28 12.59 17.52
C GLY A 594 -15.39 13.52 16.69
N ASP A 595 -14.36 14.08 17.31
CA ASP A 595 -13.36 14.88 16.62
C ASP A 595 -12.49 13.98 15.74
N VAL A 596 -12.31 14.37 14.48
CA VAL A 596 -11.50 13.65 13.50
C VAL A 596 -10.48 14.63 12.93
N VAL A 597 -9.20 14.31 13.07
CA VAL A 597 -8.08 15.17 12.65
C VAL A 597 -7.23 14.43 11.64
N LYS A 598 -6.99 15.05 10.48
CA LYS A 598 -6.10 14.51 9.45
C LYS A 598 -4.65 14.69 9.89
N LEU A 599 -3.91 13.59 10.00
CA LEU A 599 -2.50 13.54 10.40
C LEU A 599 -1.56 13.51 9.19
N PHE A 600 -1.93 12.77 8.15
CA PHE A 600 -1.09 12.55 6.98
C PHE A 600 -1.92 12.48 5.71
N GLU A 601 -1.34 12.93 4.60
CA GLU A 601 -1.89 12.84 3.26
C GLU A 601 -0.77 12.68 2.24
N HIS A 602 -0.93 11.73 1.33
CA HIS A 602 -0.06 11.56 0.16
C HIS A 602 -0.90 11.26 -1.07
N ALA A 603 -0.64 11.93 -2.18
CA ALA A 603 -1.35 11.72 -3.45
C ALA A 603 -0.47 10.92 -4.43
N ASN A 604 -0.91 9.73 -4.79
CA ASN A 604 -0.35 8.91 -5.86
C ASN A 604 -1.14 9.13 -7.18
N SER A 605 -0.55 8.77 -8.32
CA SER A 605 -1.19 8.90 -9.63
C SER A 605 -2.32 7.89 -9.89
N ASP A 606 -2.26 6.74 -9.22
CA ASP A 606 -3.15 5.60 -9.44
C ASP A 606 -4.06 5.43 -8.24
N SER A 607 -5.27 4.92 -8.48
CA SER A 607 -6.24 4.67 -7.42
C SER A 607 -5.70 3.68 -6.40
N ILE A 608 -5.93 3.98 -5.11
CA ILE A 608 -5.58 3.08 -4.01
C ILE A 608 -6.72 2.08 -3.85
N ARG A 609 -6.41 0.80 -3.96
CA ARG A 609 -7.39 -0.31 -3.89
C ARG A 609 -7.49 -0.92 -2.50
N CYS A 610 -6.39 -0.96 -1.77
CA CYS A 610 -6.33 -1.51 -0.42
C CYS A 610 -5.26 -0.78 0.40
N VAL A 611 -5.51 -0.60 1.69
CA VAL A 611 -4.53 -0.16 2.68
C VAL A 611 -4.51 -1.12 3.87
N GLN A 612 -3.35 -1.29 4.49
CA GLN A 612 -3.13 -2.04 5.73
C GLN A 612 -2.07 -1.33 6.58
N GLY A 613 -2.15 -1.49 7.89
CA GLY A 613 -1.09 -1.10 8.81
C GLY A 613 -0.32 -2.32 9.31
N GLY A 614 0.99 -2.18 9.50
CA GLY A 614 1.83 -3.28 9.98
C GLY A 614 3.30 -2.90 10.01
N ILE A 615 4.17 -3.90 10.07
CA ILE A 615 5.62 -3.74 10.05
C ILE A 615 6.14 -4.67 8.94
N VAL A 616 6.66 -4.12 7.84
CA VAL A 616 7.07 -4.90 6.65
C VAL A 616 8.56 -4.78 6.36
N THR A 617 9.13 -3.57 6.41
CA THR A 617 10.54 -3.32 6.05
C THR A 617 11.48 -3.39 7.26
N THR A 618 11.35 -2.43 8.18
CA THR A 618 12.25 -2.26 9.32
C THR A 618 11.53 -2.60 10.62
N PRO A 619 11.93 -3.66 11.34
CA PRO A 619 11.36 -3.99 12.65
C PRO A 619 11.44 -2.80 13.60
N GLY A 620 10.35 -2.51 14.32
CA GLY A 620 10.30 -1.38 15.23
C GLY A 620 9.92 -0.06 14.57
N TYR A 621 9.54 -0.05 13.29
CA TYR A 621 8.88 1.08 12.64
C TYR A 621 7.59 0.61 11.97
N GLU A 622 6.48 1.22 12.37
CA GLU A 622 5.15 1.01 11.82
C GLU A 622 5.08 1.59 10.42
N GLU A 623 4.34 0.90 9.57
CA GLU A 623 4.18 1.26 8.18
C GLU A 623 2.71 1.17 7.76
N LEU A 624 2.29 2.10 6.91
CA LEU A 624 1.10 1.98 6.10
C LEU A 624 1.50 1.38 4.76
N VAL A 625 0.92 0.23 4.43
CA VAL A 625 1.08 -0.42 3.12
C VAL A 625 -0.15 -0.18 2.26
N ALA A 626 0.04 0.29 1.04
CA ALA A 626 -1.04 0.57 0.10
C ALA A 626 -0.82 -0.19 -1.22
N CYS A 627 -1.87 -0.78 -1.77
CA CYS A 627 -1.85 -1.38 -3.11
C CYS A 627 -2.61 -0.49 -4.10
N THR A 628 -1.97 -0.15 -5.22
CA THR A 628 -2.60 0.61 -6.31
C THR A 628 -3.34 -0.30 -7.30
N PHE A 629 -4.15 0.28 -8.18
CA PHE A 629 -4.82 -0.46 -9.26
C PHE A 629 -3.86 -1.11 -10.26
N SER A 630 -2.74 -0.46 -10.58
CA SER A 630 -1.69 -1.02 -11.44
C SER A 630 -0.91 -2.18 -10.79
N GLY A 631 -1.18 -2.51 -9.53
CA GLY A 631 -0.50 -3.56 -8.78
C GLY A 631 0.79 -3.11 -8.09
N ARG A 632 1.04 -1.80 -7.99
CA ARG A 632 2.16 -1.27 -7.20
C ARG A 632 1.83 -1.39 -5.71
N VAL A 633 2.77 -1.93 -4.94
CA VAL A 633 2.71 -1.94 -3.48
C VAL A 633 3.60 -0.84 -2.96
N LEU A 634 3.01 0.11 -2.25
CA LEU A 634 3.65 1.27 -1.64
C LEU A 634 3.76 1.02 -0.13
N SER A 635 4.88 1.40 0.48
CA SER A 635 5.05 1.44 1.93
C SER A 635 5.34 2.87 2.37
N PHE A 636 4.66 3.32 3.42
CA PHE A 636 4.87 4.60 4.08
C PHE A 636 5.33 4.31 5.50
N THR A 637 6.62 4.49 5.75
CA THR A 637 7.26 4.12 7.01
C THR A 637 7.36 5.31 7.97
N THR A 638 7.31 5.00 9.27
CA THR A 638 7.65 5.93 10.36
C THR A 638 9.15 6.04 10.61
N GLU A 639 9.97 5.26 9.89
CA GLU A 639 11.43 5.37 9.94
C GLU A 639 11.89 6.77 9.46
N PRO A 640 12.75 7.48 10.21
CA PRO A 640 13.21 8.82 9.84
C PRO A 640 14.28 8.75 8.72
N LEU A 641 13.82 8.63 7.48
CA LEU A 641 14.68 8.49 6.29
C LEU A 641 15.40 9.78 5.89
N ASP A 642 15.03 10.91 6.48
CA ASP A 642 15.63 12.23 6.29
C ASP A 642 16.87 12.46 7.17
N GLN A 643 17.03 11.65 8.22
CA GLN A 643 18.25 11.65 9.02
C GLN A 643 19.46 11.23 8.18
N PRO A 644 20.65 11.81 8.45
CA PRO A 644 21.87 11.40 7.78
C PRO A 644 21.98 9.89 7.90
N ASP A 645 22.27 9.26 6.78
CA ASP A 645 22.67 7.87 6.83
C ASP A 645 23.95 7.84 7.67
N ASP A 646 23.93 7.09 8.77
CA ASP A 646 25.13 6.86 9.57
C ASP A 646 26.23 6.28 8.66
N ASP A 647 25.82 5.70 7.52
CA ASP A 647 26.62 5.08 6.49
C ASP A 647 27.14 6.01 5.39
N ASP A 648 26.60 7.23 5.27
CA ASP A 648 27.01 8.16 4.24
C ASP A 648 28.02 9.19 4.73
N THR A 649 29.24 9.11 4.18
CA THR A 649 30.32 10.03 4.52
C THR A 649 30.06 11.48 4.10
N TYR A 650 29.12 11.71 3.19
CA TYR A 650 28.73 13.03 2.69
C TYR A 650 27.55 13.64 3.49
N GLY A 651 27.09 12.96 4.56
CA GLY A 651 25.99 13.41 5.40
C GLY A 651 24.63 13.39 4.69
N ARG A 652 24.50 12.65 3.58
CA ARG A 652 23.26 12.47 2.84
C ARG A 652 22.33 11.58 3.65
N SER A 653 21.03 11.79 3.47
CA SER A 653 20.03 11.06 4.24
C SER A 653 19.89 9.59 3.81
N ARG A 654 19.45 8.71 4.72
CA ARG A 654 19.18 7.28 4.44
C ARG A 654 18.31 7.08 3.20
N GLY A 655 17.28 7.90 3.03
CA GLY A 655 16.40 7.85 1.87
C GLY A 655 17.09 8.24 0.55
N THR A 656 18.11 9.10 0.60
CA THR A 656 18.87 9.52 -0.60
C THR A 656 19.76 8.39 -1.10
N VAL A 657 20.51 7.76 -0.21
CA VAL A 657 21.42 6.64 -0.53
C VAL A 657 20.65 5.45 -1.10
N GLN A 658 19.52 5.09 -0.49
CA GLN A 658 18.64 4.02 -0.97
C GLN A 658 18.10 4.31 -2.38
N ARG A 659 17.72 5.57 -2.66
CA ARG A 659 17.18 5.98 -3.96
C ARG A 659 18.23 5.89 -5.06
N GLU A 660 19.45 6.38 -4.83
CA GLU A 660 20.53 6.33 -5.83
C GLU A 660 20.88 4.89 -6.21
N THR A 661 21.06 4.02 -5.21
CA THR A 661 21.35 2.60 -5.43
C THR A 661 20.27 1.92 -6.26
N ARG A 662 19.00 2.21 -5.97
CA ARG A 662 17.86 1.70 -6.74
C ARG A 662 17.83 2.21 -8.17
N ILE A 663 18.16 3.49 -8.40
CA ILE A 663 18.21 4.08 -9.75
C ILE A 663 19.26 3.38 -10.61
N VAL A 664 20.45 3.09 -10.07
CA VAL A 664 21.51 2.39 -10.80
C VAL A 664 21.07 0.99 -11.23
N LYS A 665 20.46 0.22 -10.31
CA LYS A 665 19.90 -1.11 -10.61
C LYS A 665 18.82 -1.05 -11.70
N LEU A 666 17.88 -0.12 -11.58
CA LEU A 666 16.80 0.05 -12.55
C LEU A 666 17.32 0.43 -13.94
N ARG A 667 18.34 1.28 -14.04
CA ARG A 667 18.97 1.63 -15.33
C ARG A 667 19.52 0.40 -16.03
N LYS A 668 20.24 -0.47 -15.31
CA LYS A 668 20.78 -1.73 -15.85
C LYS A 668 19.68 -2.67 -16.33
N GLU A 669 18.60 -2.79 -15.55
CA GLU A 669 17.45 -3.63 -15.90
C GLU A 669 16.72 -3.10 -17.14
N VAL A 670 16.51 -1.78 -17.25
CA VAL A 670 15.90 -1.13 -18.41
C VAL A 670 16.69 -1.44 -19.68
N THR A 671 18.02 -1.25 -19.67
CA THR A 671 18.86 -1.55 -20.85
C THR A 671 18.76 -3.02 -21.26
N ALA A 672 18.79 -3.95 -20.29
CA ALA A 672 18.66 -5.38 -20.59
C ALA A 672 17.28 -5.74 -21.19
N LEU A 673 16.21 -5.10 -20.72
CA LEU A 673 14.86 -5.28 -21.24
C LEU A 673 14.71 -4.66 -22.64
N GLU A 674 15.28 -3.49 -22.89
CA GLU A 674 15.31 -2.84 -24.21
C GLU A 674 15.97 -3.75 -25.26
N ASP A 675 17.13 -4.33 -24.94
CA ASP A 675 17.83 -5.28 -25.82
C ASP A 675 17.01 -6.55 -26.07
N LYS A 676 16.25 -7.01 -25.09
CA LYS A 676 15.36 -8.17 -25.23
C LYS A 676 14.17 -7.85 -26.14
N ILE A 677 13.54 -6.69 -25.95
CA ILE A 677 12.41 -6.21 -26.78
C ILE A 677 12.86 -6.01 -28.23
N ALA A 678 14.04 -5.43 -28.46
CA ALA A 678 14.59 -5.24 -29.80
C ALA A 678 14.78 -6.58 -30.53
N ARG A 679 15.37 -7.58 -29.85
CA ARG A 679 15.55 -8.94 -30.38
C ARG A 679 14.22 -9.62 -30.72
N MET A 680 13.23 -9.54 -29.83
CA MET A 680 11.89 -10.13 -30.05
C MET A 680 11.14 -9.43 -31.18
N SER A 681 11.27 -8.10 -31.32
CA SER A 681 10.63 -7.33 -32.39
C SER A 681 11.16 -7.71 -33.78
N LEU A 682 12.48 -7.93 -33.91
CA LEU A 682 13.11 -8.47 -35.12
C LEU A 682 12.58 -9.87 -35.49
N GLN A 683 12.44 -10.76 -34.50
CA GLN A 683 11.87 -12.10 -34.73
C GLN A 683 10.41 -12.07 -35.19
N ARG A 684 9.61 -11.13 -34.65
CA ARG A 684 8.20 -10.95 -35.04
C ARG A 684 8.05 -10.50 -36.49
N GLY A 685 8.85 -9.54 -36.95
CA GLY A 685 8.81 -9.05 -38.33
C GLY A 685 9.12 -10.13 -39.38
N ALA A 686 9.94 -11.13 -39.03
CA ALA A 686 10.31 -12.23 -39.93
C ALA A 686 9.17 -13.25 -40.17
N LYS A 687 8.14 -13.29 -39.32
CA LYS A 687 7.09 -14.32 -39.30
C LYS A 687 5.66 -13.77 -39.42
N GLU A 688 5.50 -12.49 -39.72
CA GLU A 688 4.21 -11.77 -39.63
C GLU A 688 3.09 -12.34 -40.55
N LYS A 689 3.43 -13.10 -41.59
CA LYS A 689 2.45 -13.76 -42.49
C LYS A 689 1.91 -15.10 -41.98
N GLU A 690 2.52 -15.71 -40.97
CA GLU A 690 2.15 -17.03 -40.43
C GLU A 690 1.28 -16.96 -39.17
N TYR A 691 1.22 -15.82 -38.49
CA TYR A 691 0.55 -15.69 -37.20
C TYR A 691 -0.50 -14.58 -37.21
N LEU A 692 -1.62 -14.83 -36.53
CA LEU A 692 -2.61 -13.80 -36.22
C LEU A 692 -2.16 -13.00 -35.00
N PRO A 693 -2.12 -11.65 -35.05
CA PRO A 693 -1.82 -10.85 -33.88
C PRO A 693 -2.97 -10.96 -32.87
N VAL A 694 -2.66 -11.42 -31.67
CA VAL A 694 -3.59 -11.40 -30.53
C VAL A 694 -3.29 -10.15 -29.72
N ALA A 695 -4.30 -9.29 -29.53
CA ALA A 695 -4.19 -8.18 -28.59
C ALA A 695 -4.43 -8.72 -27.17
N GLU A 696 -3.63 -8.26 -26.21
CA GLU A 696 -3.92 -8.54 -24.80
C GLU A 696 -5.20 -7.80 -24.38
N ASP A 697 -6.00 -8.47 -23.55
CA ASP A 697 -7.16 -7.85 -22.93
C ASP A 697 -6.70 -6.73 -22.00
N LEU A 698 -6.93 -5.48 -22.43
CA LEU A 698 -6.74 -4.32 -21.58
C LEU A 698 -7.88 -4.31 -20.55
N VAL A 699 -7.55 -4.15 -19.27
CA VAL A 699 -8.54 -3.99 -18.21
C VAL A 699 -8.67 -2.50 -17.92
N VAL A 700 -9.77 -1.89 -18.33
CA VAL A 700 -10.12 -0.50 -17.98
C VAL A 700 -10.98 -0.48 -16.72
N ASN A 701 -10.48 0.15 -15.66
CA ASN A 701 -11.28 0.60 -14.53
C ASN A 701 -11.96 1.92 -14.91
N SER A 702 -13.28 1.96 -14.86
CA SER A 702 -14.07 3.10 -15.32
C SER A 702 -15.11 3.52 -14.31
N LYS A 703 -15.23 4.83 -14.10
CA LYS A 703 -16.25 5.45 -13.26
C LYS A 703 -17.05 6.46 -14.08
N PHE A 704 -18.37 6.46 -13.88
CA PHE A 704 -19.28 7.47 -14.42
C PHE A 704 -20.33 7.76 -13.35
N GLN A 705 -20.01 8.67 -12.44
CA GLN A 705 -20.81 8.91 -11.23
C GLN A 705 -21.26 10.37 -11.15
N LEU A 706 -22.54 10.57 -10.84
CA LEU A 706 -23.09 11.92 -10.63
C LEU A 706 -22.54 12.51 -9.32
N ASN A 707 -21.83 13.63 -9.46
CA ASN A 707 -21.41 14.46 -8.35
C ASN A 707 -22.53 15.43 -7.97
N ALA A 708 -23.21 15.14 -6.86
CA ALA A 708 -24.35 15.93 -6.42
C ALA A 708 -24.00 17.38 -6.05
N ALA A 709 -22.75 17.67 -5.65
CA ALA A 709 -22.32 19.01 -5.27
C ALA A 709 -22.05 19.89 -6.50
N LEU A 710 -21.53 19.31 -7.59
CA LEU A 710 -21.18 20.04 -8.81
C LEU A 710 -22.28 20.01 -9.89
N GLY A 711 -23.28 19.13 -9.73
CA GLY A 711 -24.31 18.90 -10.74
C GLY A 711 -23.72 18.44 -12.08
N ALA A 712 -22.69 17.59 -12.02
CA ALA A 712 -21.95 17.06 -13.17
C ALA A 712 -21.52 15.62 -12.90
N TYR A 713 -21.19 14.88 -13.94
CA TYR A 713 -20.66 13.53 -13.83
C TYR A 713 -19.14 13.57 -13.73
N ASP A 714 -18.60 12.95 -12.70
CA ASP A 714 -17.18 12.63 -12.60
C ASP A 714 -16.92 11.36 -13.43
N VAL A 715 -16.06 11.50 -14.44
CA VAL A 715 -15.64 10.41 -15.31
C VAL A 715 -14.18 10.13 -15.03
N SER A 716 -13.88 8.91 -14.57
CA SER A 716 -12.51 8.44 -14.42
C SER A 716 -12.28 7.19 -15.26
N LEU A 717 -11.14 7.15 -15.93
CA LEU A 717 -10.69 6.03 -16.76
C LEU A 717 -9.27 5.70 -16.35
N GLU A 718 -9.04 4.46 -15.95
CA GLU A 718 -7.77 3.99 -15.41
C GLU A 718 -7.40 2.64 -16.02
N ILE A 719 -6.14 2.50 -16.42
CA ILE A 719 -5.57 1.27 -16.97
C ILE A 719 -4.23 0.96 -16.30
N PRO A 720 -3.81 -0.33 -16.22
CA PRO A 720 -2.58 -0.71 -15.52
C PRO A 720 -1.30 -0.19 -16.19
N VAL A 721 -1.39 0.22 -17.45
CA VAL A 721 -0.31 0.78 -18.27
C VAL A 721 -0.60 2.25 -18.59
N SER A 722 0.35 3.02 -19.11
CA SER A 722 0.12 4.44 -19.40
C SER A 722 -0.90 4.65 -20.53
N ILE A 723 -1.79 5.61 -20.35
CA ILE A 723 -2.74 6.10 -21.34
C ILE A 723 -2.01 6.99 -22.34
N GLN A 724 -2.16 6.70 -23.62
CA GLN A 724 -1.69 7.60 -24.68
C GLN A 724 -2.73 8.69 -24.96
N MET A 725 -3.98 8.27 -25.14
CA MET A 725 -5.10 9.16 -25.45
C MET A 725 -6.43 8.51 -25.12
N ILE A 726 -7.44 9.34 -24.88
CA ILE A 726 -8.84 8.95 -24.72
C ILE A 726 -9.67 9.67 -25.77
N VAL A 727 -10.44 8.93 -26.56
CA VAL A 727 -11.42 9.47 -27.50
C VAL A 727 -12.81 9.34 -26.88
N LEU A 728 -13.45 10.48 -26.63
CA LEU A 728 -14.80 10.57 -26.10
C LEU A 728 -15.76 10.89 -27.24
N HIS A 729 -16.58 9.93 -27.61
CA HIS A 729 -17.67 10.06 -28.57
C HIS A 729 -19.00 10.02 -27.83
N SER A 730 -19.97 10.85 -28.21
CA SER A 730 -21.28 10.83 -27.58
C SER A 730 -22.41 11.12 -28.56
N ALA A 731 -23.46 10.33 -28.42
CA ALA A 731 -24.73 10.49 -29.11
C ALA A 731 -25.61 11.60 -28.50
N VAL A 732 -25.20 12.16 -27.36
CA VAL A 732 -25.86 13.30 -26.71
C VAL A 732 -24.95 14.52 -26.62
N PRO A 733 -25.50 15.74 -26.60
CA PRO A 733 -24.73 16.93 -26.27
C PRO A 733 -24.14 16.82 -24.86
N LEU A 734 -22.85 17.11 -24.73
CA LEU A 734 -22.11 17.10 -23.48
C LEU A 734 -21.35 18.42 -23.31
N ASP A 735 -21.31 18.94 -22.10
CA ASP A 735 -20.47 20.07 -21.73
C ASP A 735 -19.29 19.58 -20.88
N LEU A 736 -18.07 19.81 -21.37
CA LEU A 736 -16.85 19.46 -20.63
C LEU A 736 -16.49 20.59 -19.69
N LEU A 737 -16.38 20.26 -18.40
CA LEU A 737 -15.92 21.20 -17.39
C LEU A 737 -14.40 21.16 -17.30
N GLU A 738 -13.79 22.33 -17.11
CA GLU A 738 -12.34 22.46 -16.94
C GLU A 738 -11.95 21.90 -15.58
N ASN A 739 -10.92 21.04 -15.57
CA ASN A 739 -10.35 20.46 -14.37
C ASN A 739 -8.88 20.85 -14.29
N GLU A 740 -8.54 21.69 -13.31
CA GLU A 740 -7.16 22.21 -13.12
C GLU A 740 -6.14 21.10 -12.84
N SER A 741 -6.58 19.95 -12.32
CA SER A 741 -5.71 18.80 -12.06
C SER A 741 -5.38 17.97 -13.31
N ASN A 742 -6.08 18.20 -14.43
CA ASN A 742 -5.92 17.42 -15.65
C ASN A 742 -4.96 18.12 -16.62
N LEU A 743 -3.77 17.56 -16.80
CA LEU A 743 -2.72 18.07 -17.69
C LEU A 743 -2.86 17.64 -19.16
N ALA A 744 -3.89 16.86 -19.50
CA ALA A 744 -4.09 16.38 -20.87
C ALA A 744 -4.60 17.51 -21.79
N ILE A 745 -4.10 17.51 -23.03
CA ILE A 745 -4.58 18.44 -24.05
C ILE A 745 -5.90 17.92 -24.61
N VAL A 746 -6.93 18.76 -24.57
CA VAL A 746 -8.26 18.46 -25.12
C VAL A 746 -8.42 19.09 -26.49
N SER A 747 -8.76 18.27 -27.48
CA SER A 747 -9.16 18.72 -28.82
C SER A 747 -10.61 18.33 -29.08
N LYS A 748 -11.47 19.32 -29.33
CA LYS A 748 -12.88 19.10 -29.71
C LYS A 748 -12.99 19.07 -31.23
N SER A 749 -13.55 18.00 -31.77
CA SER A 749 -13.81 17.89 -33.20
C SER A 749 -15.18 18.48 -33.55
N PRO A 750 -15.40 18.92 -34.81
CA PRO A 750 -16.70 19.39 -35.26
C PRO A 750 -17.78 18.33 -35.05
N VAL A 751 -18.99 18.78 -34.69
CA VAL A 751 -20.16 17.90 -34.55
C VAL A 751 -20.63 17.42 -35.92
N ASP A 752 -21.07 16.16 -35.99
CA ASP A 752 -21.68 15.58 -37.19
C ASP A 752 -22.97 14.85 -36.81
N PRO A 753 -24.10 15.58 -36.76
CA PRO A 753 -25.40 15.01 -36.41
C PRO A 753 -25.89 13.96 -37.42
N THR A 754 -25.42 13.98 -38.67
CA THR A 754 -25.87 13.03 -39.70
C THR A 754 -25.41 11.61 -39.39
N ASN A 755 -24.25 11.48 -38.75
CA ASN A 755 -23.68 10.22 -38.26
C ASN A 755 -23.97 9.97 -36.77
N GLY A 756 -24.92 10.70 -36.17
CA GLY A 756 -25.28 10.57 -34.75
C GLY A 756 -24.20 11.06 -33.77
N THR A 757 -23.24 11.88 -34.23
CA THR A 757 -22.15 12.41 -33.40
C THR A 757 -22.50 13.81 -32.93
N HIS A 758 -23.04 13.90 -31.71
CA HIS A 758 -23.38 15.18 -31.08
C HIS A 758 -22.21 15.78 -30.29
N PHE A 759 -21.25 14.95 -29.90
CA PHE A 759 -20.04 15.40 -29.22
C PHE A 759 -18.87 14.46 -29.52
N LEU A 760 -17.71 15.04 -29.86
CA LEU A 760 -16.47 14.31 -30.09
C LEU A 760 -15.29 15.11 -29.53
N ALA A 761 -14.54 14.51 -28.60
CA ALA A 761 -13.34 15.10 -28.04
C ALA A 761 -12.24 14.06 -27.89
N THR A 762 -10.99 14.52 -27.98
CA THR A 762 -9.80 13.71 -27.78
C THR A 762 -8.94 14.32 -26.68
N TYR A 763 -8.66 13.54 -25.66
CA TYR A 763 -7.70 13.85 -24.60
C TYR A 763 -6.37 13.19 -24.94
N ARG A 764 -5.30 13.97 -25.04
CA ARG A 764 -3.95 13.45 -25.25
C ARG A 764 -3.10 13.70 -24.01
N CYS A 765 -2.60 12.62 -23.40
CA CYS A 765 -1.71 12.70 -22.26
C CYS A 765 -0.30 13.11 -22.73
N LEU A 766 0.29 14.10 -22.07
CA LEU A 766 1.65 14.57 -22.36
C LEU A 766 2.70 13.77 -21.58
N GLU A 767 2.34 13.35 -20.37
CA GLU A 767 3.17 12.56 -19.47
C GLU A 767 2.61 11.14 -19.33
N PRO A 768 3.43 10.17 -18.89
CA PRO A 768 2.95 8.81 -18.59
C PRO A 768 1.91 8.84 -17.47
N THR A 769 0.64 8.69 -17.82
CA THR A 769 -0.49 8.77 -16.89
C THR A 769 -1.32 7.49 -16.96
N HIS A 770 -1.60 6.85 -15.82
CA HIS A 770 -2.41 5.62 -15.77
C HIS A 770 -3.91 5.89 -15.62
N ARG A 771 -4.27 7.07 -15.08
CA ARG A 771 -5.64 7.48 -14.76
C ARG A 771 -5.92 8.87 -15.30
N LEU A 772 -7.01 9.03 -16.04
CA LEU A 772 -7.49 10.34 -16.48
C LEU A 772 -8.87 10.61 -15.88
N GLU A 773 -9.03 11.80 -15.28
CA GLU A 773 -10.30 12.25 -14.74
C GLU A 773 -10.73 13.57 -15.36
N PHE A 774 -12.01 13.63 -15.74
CA PHE A 774 -12.63 14.83 -16.29
C PHE A 774 -14.10 14.84 -15.94
N GLN A 775 -14.68 16.04 -15.97
CA GLN A 775 -16.06 16.26 -15.59
C GLN A 775 -16.91 16.58 -16.81
N VAL A 776 -18.08 15.98 -16.84
CA VAL A 776 -19.02 16.12 -17.94
C VAL A 776 -20.39 16.50 -17.41
N ARG A 777 -20.93 17.61 -17.88
CA ARG A 777 -22.30 18.02 -17.59
C ARG A 777 -23.23 17.59 -18.72
N THR A 778 -24.33 16.96 -18.32
CA THR A 778 -25.40 16.49 -19.21
C THR A 778 -26.58 17.45 -19.19
N ILE A 779 -27.44 17.41 -20.21
CA ILE A 779 -28.69 18.17 -20.27
C ILE A 779 -29.86 17.21 -20.02
N GLU A 780 -30.77 17.55 -19.10
CA GLU A 780 -31.95 16.71 -18.86
C GLU A 780 -32.84 16.61 -20.11
N GLY A 781 -33.43 15.43 -20.32
CA GLY A 781 -34.23 15.10 -21.50
C GLY A 781 -33.40 14.59 -22.68
N GLN A 782 -32.10 14.85 -22.74
CA GLN A 782 -31.18 14.29 -23.75
C GLN A 782 -30.50 13.04 -23.19
N PHE A 783 -30.75 11.88 -23.80
CA PHE A 783 -30.25 10.58 -23.31
C PHE A 783 -29.67 9.73 -24.42
N GLY A 784 -28.70 8.88 -24.09
CA GLY A 784 -27.98 8.07 -25.06
C GLY A 784 -26.62 7.60 -24.56
N HIS A 785 -25.88 6.95 -25.46
CA HIS A 785 -24.57 6.40 -25.14
C HIS A 785 -23.46 7.45 -25.23
N VAL A 786 -22.53 7.34 -24.30
CA VAL A 786 -21.24 8.03 -24.29
C VAL A 786 -20.16 6.95 -24.36
N GLU A 787 -19.38 6.93 -25.43
CA GLU A 787 -18.34 5.95 -25.66
C GLU A 787 -16.97 6.59 -25.41
N ALA A 788 -16.19 5.99 -24.51
CA ALA A 788 -14.82 6.38 -24.23
C ALA A 788 -13.87 5.29 -24.71
N THR A 789 -13.10 5.57 -25.76
CA THR A 789 -12.07 4.66 -26.26
C THR A 789 -10.73 5.03 -25.65
N VAL A 790 -10.22 4.18 -24.77
CA VAL A 790 -8.93 4.32 -24.10
C VAL A 790 -7.86 3.65 -24.96
N VAL A 791 -6.84 4.40 -25.36
CA VAL A 791 -5.69 3.88 -26.11
C VAL A 791 -4.48 3.79 -25.18
N ALA A 792 -3.97 2.57 -25.00
CA ALA A 792 -2.80 2.29 -24.18
C ALA A 792 -1.50 2.61 -24.93
N ASN A 793 -0.51 3.11 -24.21
CA ASN A 793 0.84 3.32 -24.71
C ASN A 793 1.69 2.04 -24.61
N THR A 794 1.20 0.96 -25.24
CA THR A 794 1.83 -0.36 -25.27
C THR A 794 2.40 -0.67 -26.65
N GLN A 795 3.22 -1.72 -26.75
CA GLN A 795 3.73 -2.24 -28.02
C GLN A 795 3.39 -3.74 -28.14
N PRO A 796 2.40 -4.13 -28.97
CA PRO A 796 1.58 -3.29 -29.85
C PRO A 796 0.59 -2.43 -29.08
N ARG A 797 0.18 -1.30 -29.67
CA ARG A 797 -0.85 -0.44 -29.07
C ARG A 797 -2.17 -1.19 -29.02
N SER A 798 -2.80 -1.20 -27.86
CA SER A 798 -4.15 -1.71 -27.66
C SER A 798 -5.11 -0.57 -27.36
N ALA A 799 -6.38 -0.78 -27.68
CA ALA A 799 -7.44 0.15 -27.34
C ALA A 799 -8.67 -0.62 -26.85
N GLN A 800 -9.37 -0.05 -25.87
CA GLN A 800 -10.62 -0.60 -25.36
C GLN A 800 -11.67 0.51 -25.26
N THR A 801 -12.87 0.21 -25.75
CA THR A 801 -14.01 1.13 -25.69
C THR A 801 -14.91 0.78 -24.51
N VAL A 802 -15.13 1.74 -23.62
CA VAL A 802 -16.09 1.69 -22.53
C VAL A 802 -17.32 2.49 -22.91
N LYS A 803 -18.52 1.96 -22.63
CA LYS A 803 -19.79 2.64 -22.93
C LYS A 803 -20.51 3.01 -21.64
N PHE A 804 -20.83 4.29 -21.51
CA PHE A 804 -21.72 4.82 -20.48
C PHE A 804 -23.07 5.15 -21.10
N PHE A 805 -24.12 5.21 -20.28
CA PHE A 805 -25.45 5.60 -20.72
C PHE A 805 -25.95 6.78 -19.88
N VAL A 806 -26.15 7.93 -20.54
CA VAL A 806 -26.76 9.11 -19.93
C VAL A 806 -28.27 8.87 -19.89
N LYS A 807 -28.82 8.87 -18.68
CA LYS A 807 -30.26 8.69 -18.44
C LYS A 807 -31.03 9.98 -18.79
N PRO A 808 -32.33 9.89 -19.14
CA PRO A 808 -33.15 11.07 -19.41
C PRO A 808 -33.22 12.08 -18.28
N LEU A 809 -33.41 11.61 -17.04
CA LEU A 809 -33.34 12.42 -15.83
C LEU A 809 -31.98 12.21 -15.16
N SER A 810 -30.91 12.46 -15.92
CA SER A 810 -29.53 12.20 -15.50
C SER A 810 -29.07 13.02 -14.30
N LEU A 811 -29.68 14.17 -14.01
CA LEU A 811 -29.27 15.02 -12.88
C LEU A 811 -30.05 14.75 -11.60
N HIS A 812 -30.79 13.63 -11.53
CA HIS A 812 -31.48 13.21 -10.32
C HIS A 812 -30.61 12.22 -9.54
N HIS A 813 -30.54 12.34 -8.22
CA HIS A 813 -29.92 11.34 -7.35
C HIS A 813 -30.94 10.87 -6.30
N ARG A 814 -30.81 9.62 -5.85
CA ARG A 814 -31.79 9.03 -4.94
C ARG A 814 -31.61 9.54 -3.52
N VAL A 815 -32.73 9.83 -2.86
CA VAL A 815 -32.80 10.25 -1.45
C VAL A 815 -33.70 9.26 -0.70
N ASN A 816 -33.21 8.69 0.39
CA ASN A 816 -33.95 7.66 1.14
C ASN A 816 -34.86 8.22 2.22
N GLU A 817 -34.35 9.19 2.99
CA GLU A 817 -35.06 9.88 4.07
C GLU A 817 -35.07 11.38 3.75
N LEU A 818 -36.24 12.00 3.87
CA LEU A 818 -36.39 13.44 3.75
C LEU A 818 -36.24 14.09 5.13
N SER A 819 -35.64 15.27 5.18
CA SER A 819 -35.69 16.08 6.40
C SER A 819 -37.08 16.68 6.61
N GLU A 820 -37.41 17.08 7.84
CA GLU A 820 -38.70 17.74 8.14
C GLU A 820 -38.95 18.97 7.25
N ALA A 821 -37.89 19.71 6.92
CA ALA A 821 -37.96 20.84 5.99
C ALA A 821 -38.35 20.40 4.57
N GLU A 822 -37.75 19.31 4.07
CA GLU A 822 -38.02 18.77 2.73
C GLU A 822 -39.42 18.14 2.63
N GLU A 823 -39.90 17.53 3.71
CA GLU A 823 -41.29 17.07 3.81
C GLU A 823 -42.27 18.24 3.77
N ALA A 824 -41.97 19.35 4.45
CA ALA A 824 -42.75 20.58 4.35
C ALA A 824 -42.68 21.20 2.94
N GLU A 825 -41.54 21.09 2.24
CA GLU A 825 -41.44 21.52 0.84
C GLU A 825 -42.36 20.72 -0.09
N PHE A 826 -42.59 19.44 0.19
CA PHE A 826 -43.52 18.62 -0.60
C PHE A 826 -45.00 19.01 -0.38
N GLN A 827 -45.31 19.77 0.67
CA GLN A 827 -46.64 20.38 0.83
C GLN A 827 -46.86 21.56 -0.14
N LYS A 828 -45.80 22.10 -0.75
CA LYS A 828 -45.91 23.12 -1.80
C LYS A 828 -46.58 22.53 -3.06
N PRO A 829 -47.21 23.36 -3.91
CA PRO A 829 -47.88 22.89 -5.12
C PRO A 829 -46.96 22.06 -6.03
N CYS A 830 -47.30 20.79 -6.24
CA CYS A 830 -46.60 19.86 -7.13
C CYS A 830 -47.48 19.45 -8.30
N ASN A 831 -46.84 19.21 -9.45
CA ASN A 831 -47.44 18.62 -10.63
C ASN A 831 -47.45 17.10 -10.49
N THR A 832 -48.48 16.43 -11.00
CA THR A 832 -48.61 14.97 -10.92
C THR A 832 -48.90 14.36 -12.28
N LEU A 833 -48.15 13.33 -12.62
CA LEU A 833 -48.40 12.40 -13.74
C LEU A 833 -48.90 11.09 -13.16
N GLN A 834 -50.13 10.72 -13.50
CA GLN A 834 -50.72 9.42 -13.16
C GLN A 834 -50.82 8.56 -14.42
N LEU A 835 -50.36 7.32 -14.31
CA LEU A 835 -50.44 6.31 -15.34
C LEU A 835 -51.25 5.14 -14.79
N SER A 836 -52.23 4.68 -15.54
CA SER A 836 -52.97 3.44 -15.27
C SER A 836 -53.03 2.61 -16.53
N GLY A 837 -52.95 1.28 -16.41
CA GLY A 837 -52.95 0.43 -17.60
C GLY A 837 -52.65 -1.03 -17.32
N ASP A 838 -52.50 -1.80 -18.40
CA ASP A 838 -52.19 -3.23 -18.34
C ASP A 838 -50.68 -3.44 -18.43
N PHE A 839 -49.97 -3.05 -17.37
CA PHE A 839 -48.54 -3.31 -17.22
C PHE A 839 -48.24 -4.00 -15.89
N SER A 840 -47.31 -4.95 -15.93
CA SER A 840 -46.77 -5.61 -14.75
C SER A 840 -45.87 -4.67 -13.94
N LEU A 841 -45.66 -4.99 -12.66
CA LEU A 841 -44.72 -4.28 -11.80
C LEU A 841 -43.29 -4.25 -12.39
N VAL A 842 -42.86 -5.36 -13.00
CA VAL A 842 -41.53 -5.44 -13.66
C VAL A 842 -41.43 -4.48 -14.83
N GLN A 843 -42.48 -4.37 -15.66
CA GLN A 843 -42.47 -3.46 -16.82
C GLN A 843 -42.38 -1.98 -16.40
N ILE A 844 -43.17 -1.54 -15.42
CA ILE A 844 -43.08 -0.14 -14.95
C ILE A 844 -41.75 0.11 -14.25
N HIS A 845 -41.23 -0.85 -13.51
CA HIS A 845 -39.92 -0.75 -12.87
C HIS A 845 -38.79 -0.61 -13.90
N ASP A 846 -38.83 -1.38 -15.00
CA ASP A 846 -37.91 -1.23 -16.13
C ASP A 846 -37.99 0.18 -16.74
N TRP A 847 -39.21 0.69 -16.98
CA TRP A 847 -39.39 2.03 -17.55
C TRP A 847 -38.84 3.12 -16.62
N VAL A 848 -39.06 3.00 -15.31
CA VAL A 848 -38.48 3.90 -14.31
C VAL A 848 -36.95 3.80 -14.30
N SER A 849 -36.38 2.59 -14.38
CA SER A 849 -34.93 2.34 -14.48
C SER A 849 -34.31 2.88 -15.77
N MET A 850 -35.06 2.97 -16.86
CA MET A 850 -34.62 3.64 -18.08
C MET A 850 -34.56 5.15 -17.92
N CYS A 851 -35.49 5.75 -17.18
CA CYS A 851 -35.59 7.20 -16.99
C CYS A 851 -34.64 7.76 -15.93
N LEU A 852 -34.46 7.05 -14.82
CA LEU A 852 -33.77 7.54 -13.63
C LEU A 852 -32.51 6.71 -13.30
N PRO A 853 -31.46 7.34 -12.75
CA PRO A 853 -30.33 6.61 -12.18
C PRO A 853 -30.68 6.01 -10.81
N GLU A 854 -29.80 5.14 -10.28
CA GLU A 854 -29.90 4.59 -8.91
C GLU A 854 -31.23 3.89 -8.56
N VAL A 855 -31.95 3.38 -9.57
CA VAL A 855 -33.12 2.52 -9.37
C VAL A 855 -32.62 1.12 -8.96
N PRO A 856 -33.13 0.53 -7.85
CA PRO A 856 -32.76 -0.82 -7.43
C PRO A 856 -32.90 -1.82 -8.58
N GLY A 857 -31.95 -2.76 -8.71
CA GLY A 857 -32.04 -3.79 -9.76
C GLY A 857 -33.06 -4.91 -9.45
N ARG A 858 -33.51 -5.03 -8.20
CA ARG A 858 -34.44 -6.07 -7.76
C ARG A 858 -35.63 -5.45 -7.02
N LEU A 859 -36.81 -5.99 -7.31
CA LEU A 859 -38.07 -5.63 -6.64
C LEU A 859 -38.19 -6.36 -5.30
N GLN A 860 -38.69 -5.67 -4.28
CA GLN A 860 -38.85 -6.23 -2.92
C GLN A 860 -40.29 -6.25 -2.41
N SER A 861 -41.15 -5.41 -3.00
CA SER A 861 -42.52 -5.19 -2.56
C SER A 861 -43.41 -4.99 -3.77
N ASP A 862 -44.70 -5.27 -3.61
CA ASP A 862 -45.71 -5.11 -4.66
C ASP A 862 -45.98 -3.63 -5.00
N GLU A 863 -45.60 -2.73 -4.09
CA GLU A 863 -45.64 -1.28 -4.26
C GLU A 863 -44.25 -0.70 -3.97
N VAL A 864 -43.75 0.16 -4.86
CA VAL A 864 -42.43 0.76 -4.76
C VAL A 864 -42.56 2.27 -4.69
N THR A 865 -41.89 2.88 -3.70
CA THR A 865 -41.75 4.33 -3.59
C THR A 865 -40.27 4.71 -3.66
N LEU A 866 -39.91 5.49 -4.68
CA LEU A 866 -38.57 6.06 -4.85
C LEU A 866 -38.66 7.58 -4.76
N ARG A 867 -37.67 8.19 -4.12
CA ARG A 867 -37.57 9.65 -3.99
C ARG A 867 -36.22 10.11 -4.54
N TYR A 868 -36.25 11.21 -5.27
CA TYR A 868 -35.12 11.77 -5.97
C TYR A 868 -35.02 13.26 -5.73
N ARG A 869 -33.79 13.77 -5.81
CA ARG A 869 -33.50 15.20 -5.82
C ARG A 869 -32.67 15.54 -7.05
N ASN A 870 -33.11 16.56 -7.78
CA ASN A 870 -32.31 17.12 -8.86
C ASN A 870 -31.09 17.83 -8.26
N THR A 871 -29.88 17.45 -8.67
CA THR A 871 -28.61 17.96 -8.11
C THR A 871 -28.32 19.40 -8.51
N PHE A 872 -28.86 19.86 -9.63
CA PHE A 872 -28.58 21.19 -10.16
C PHE A 872 -29.55 22.25 -9.60
N VAL A 873 -30.85 21.94 -9.59
CA VAL A 873 -31.92 22.86 -9.16
C VAL A 873 -32.33 22.62 -7.70
N GLY A 874 -32.19 21.40 -7.19
CA GLY A 874 -32.63 21.02 -5.83
C GLY A 874 -34.07 20.52 -5.74
N SER A 875 -34.85 20.57 -6.82
CA SER A 875 -36.25 20.11 -6.82
C SER A 875 -36.40 18.61 -6.53
N LEU A 876 -37.50 18.24 -5.87
CA LEU A 876 -37.81 16.86 -5.49
C LEU A 876 -38.67 16.15 -6.54
N LEU A 877 -38.48 14.84 -6.67
CA LEU A 877 -39.31 13.95 -7.48
C LEU A 877 -39.66 12.72 -6.65
N VAL A 878 -40.96 12.42 -6.55
CA VAL A 878 -41.46 11.21 -5.88
C VAL A 878 -42.11 10.31 -6.93
N CYS A 879 -41.64 9.08 -7.02
CA CYS A 879 -42.18 8.04 -7.89
C CYS A 879 -42.84 6.97 -7.02
N ARG A 880 -44.14 6.75 -7.17
CA ARG A 880 -44.85 5.62 -6.55
C ARG A 880 -45.46 4.77 -7.63
N TYR A 881 -45.21 3.48 -7.62
CA TYR A 881 -45.76 2.58 -8.63
C TYR A 881 -45.99 1.18 -8.07
N SER A 882 -47.01 0.54 -8.61
CA SER A 882 -47.43 -0.83 -8.32
C SER A 882 -47.85 -1.50 -9.63
N LYS A 883 -48.39 -2.72 -9.56
CA LYS A 883 -48.94 -3.38 -10.73
C LYS A 883 -50.12 -2.58 -11.32
N GLY A 884 -49.97 -2.08 -12.54
CA GLY A 884 -51.02 -1.40 -13.30
C GLY A 884 -51.26 0.07 -12.94
N GLU A 885 -50.56 0.63 -11.95
CA GLU A 885 -50.69 2.02 -11.54
C GLU A 885 -49.31 2.65 -11.24
N ALA A 886 -49.10 3.88 -11.66
CA ALA A 886 -47.93 4.67 -11.32
C ALA A 886 -48.28 6.15 -11.17
N SER A 887 -47.63 6.82 -10.21
CA SER A 887 -47.75 8.25 -9.97
C SER A 887 -46.37 8.87 -9.80
N PHE A 888 -46.15 10.00 -10.48
CA PHE A 888 -44.93 10.79 -10.40
C PHE A 888 -45.29 12.21 -10.01
N SER A 889 -44.72 12.71 -8.92
CA SER A 889 -45.03 14.04 -8.38
C SER A 889 -43.77 14.88 -8.20
N THR A 890 -43.77 16.09 -8.75
CA THR A 890 -42.64 17.04 -8.68
C THR A 890 -43.10 18.48 -8.98
N PRO A 891 -42.46 19.53 -8.43
CA PRO A 891 -42.72 20.90 -8.86
C PRO A 891 -42.19 21.21 -10.27
N SER A 892 -41.28 20.39 -10.82
CA SER A 892 -40.71 20.61 -12.16
C SER A 892 -41.66 20.11 -13.26
N VAL A 893 -42.14 21.03 -14.10
CA VAL A 893 -43.00 20.69 -15.25
C VAL A 893 -42.21 19.90 -16.31
N SER A 894 -40.94 20.25 -16.54
CA SER A 894 -40.09 19.57 -17.52
C SER A 894 -39.79 18.13 -17.13
N ALA A 895 -39.58 17.83 -15.84
CA ALA A 895 -39.39 16.44 -15.39
C ALA A 895 -40.63 15.56 -15.68
N ILE A 896 -41.84 16.11 -15.48
CA ILE A 896 -43.10 15.44 -15.85
C ILE A 896 -43.19 15.24 -17.37
N ALA A 897 -42.82 16.24 -18.17
CA ALA A 897 -42.81 16.13 -19.64
C ALA A 897 -41.89 15.01 -20.12
N ILE A 898 -40.66 14.97 -19.60
CA ILE A 898 -39.65 13.95 -19.94
C ILE A 898 -40.16 12.55 -19.56
N LEU A 899 -40.65 12.35 -18.34
CA LEU A 899 -41.19 11.07 -17.88
C LEU A 899 -42.35 10.61 -18.76
N LYS A 900 -43.31 11.51 -19.03
CA LYS A 900 -44.46 11.20 -19.87
C LYS A 900 -44.02 10.77 -21.26
N GLU A 901 -43.14 11.53 -21.91
CA GLU A 901 -42.69 11.24 -23.27
C GLU A 901 -42.04 9.85 -23.38
N ILE A 902 -41.11 9.56 -22.46
CA ILE A 902 -40.30 8.34 -22.54
C ILE A 902 -41.10 7.11 -22.15
N ILE A 903 -41.89 7.19 -21.07
CA ILE A 903 -42.74 6.06 -20.67
C ILE A 903 -43.80 5.78 -21.74
N THR A 904 -44.39 6.81 -22.35
CA THR A 904 -45.36 6.62 -23.45
C THR A 904 -44.70 5.98 -24.67
N LYS A 905 -43.48 6.40 -25.02
CA LYS A 905 -42.70 5.82 -26.12
C LYS A 905 -42.40 4.34 -25.87
N GLU A 906 -41.94 3.98 -24.67
CA GLU A 906 -41.64 2.60 -24.29
C GLU A 906 -42.90 1.72 -24.21
N ALA A 907 -44.00 2.25 -23.67
CA ALA A 907 -45.27 1.53 -23.67
C ALA A 907 -45.76 1.26 -25.09
N THR A 908 -45.63 2.24 -26.01
CA THR A 908 -45.97 2.06 -27.42
C THR A 908 -45.08 1.00 -28.08
N ALA A 909 -43.76 1.03 -27.83
CA ALA A 909 -42.82 0.05 -28.35
C ALA A 909 -43.12 -1.37 -27.86
N ARG A 910 -43.54 -1.53 -26.60
CA ARG A 910 -43.92 -2.81 -25.99
C ARG A 910 -45.41 -3.16 -26.16
N LYS A 911 -46.18 -2.36 -26.90
CA LYS A 911 -47.63 -2.51 -27.13
C LYS A 911 -48.47 -2.58 -25.84
N ALA A 912 -48.05 -1.88 -24.79
CA ALA A 912 -48.81 -1.74 -23.55
C ALA A 912 -49.80 -0.57 -23.65
N THR A 913 -51.05 -0.79 -23.25
CA THR A 913 -52.07 0.28 -23.22
C THR A 913 -51.95 1.09 -21.94
N LEU A 914 -51.72 2.40 -22.08
CA LEU A 914 -51.65 3.36 -20.97
C LEU A 914 -52.77 4.39 -21.05
N ASN A 915 -53.41 4.63 -19.92
CA ASN A 915 -54.23 5.80 -19.65
C ASN A 915 -53.41 6.79 -18.83
N ILE A 916 -53.27 8.01 -19.34
CA ILE A 916 -52.40 9.05 -18.81
C ILE A 916 -53.28 10.20 -18.31
N SER A 917 -53.18 10.50 -17.02
CA SER A 917 -53.81 11.66 -16.38
C SER A 917 -52.73 12.63 -15.89
N LEU A 918 -52.91 13.92 -16.14
CA LEU A 918 -51.96 14.99 -15.84
C LEU A 918 -52.65 16.06 -15.00
N ASP A 919 -52.05 16.40 -13.87
CA ASP A 919 -52.42 17.54 -13.02
C ASP A 919 -51.26 18.53 -12.98
N ILE A 920 -51.31 19.57 -13.81
CA ILE A 920 -50.29 20.63 -13.90
C ILE A 920 -50.83 21.90 -13.23
N LYS A 921 -50.23 22.30 -12.10
CA LYS A 921 -50.68 23.42 -11.27
C LYS A 921 -49.95 24.70 -11.65
N LYS A 922 -50.68 25.80 -11.86
CA LYS A 922 -50.08 27.11 -12.19
C LYS A 922 -49.16 27.61 -11.07
N GLU A 923 -49.52 27.30 -9.82
CA GLU A 923 -48.79 27.68 -8.61
C GLU A 923 -47.46 26.95 -8.44
N SER A 924 -47.20 25.88 -9.21
CA SER A 924 -45.91 25.17 -9.20
C SER A 924 -44.80 25.98 -9.89
N VAL A 925 -45.16 26.88 -10.81
CA VAL A 925 -44.20 27.64 -11.61
C VAL A 925 -43.39 28.64 -10.77
N PRO A 926 -44.01 29.48 -9.90
CA PRO A 926 -43.25 30.32 -8.95
C PRO A 926 -42.35 29.51 -8.01
N VAL A 927 -42.77 28.30 -7.62
CA VAL A 927 -41.97 27.40 -6.79
C VAL A 927 -40.72 26.95 -7.56
N MET A 928 -40.88 26.51 -8.81
CA MET A 928 -39.75 26.11 -9.67
C MET A 928 -38.78 27.26 -9.96
N LEU A 929 -39.30 28.45 -10.30
CA LEU A 929 -38.48 29.65 -10.48
C LEU A 929 -37.78 30.06 -9.19
N GLY A 930 -38.41 29.86 -8.03
CA GLY A 930 -37.81 30.07 -6.71
C GLY A 930 -36.56 29.23 -6.47
N TYR A 931 -36.51 27.98 -6.96
CA TYR A 931 -35.30 27.15 -6.89
C TYR A 931 -34.17 27.67 -7.80
N LEU A 932 -34.50 28.26 -8.95
CA LEU A 932 -33.52 28.81 -9.88
C LEU A 932 -33.01 30.20 -9.49
N ARG A 933 -33.78 30.94 -8.67
CA ARG A 933 -33.48 32.32 -8.28
C ARG A 933 -32.07 32.50 -7.69
N PRO A 934 -31.60 31.69 -6.71
CA PRO A 934 -30.27 31.88 -6.15
C PRO A 934 -29.16 31.76 -7.20
N LEU A 935 -29.33 30.87 -8.19
CA LEU A 935 -28.35 30.68 -9.27
C LEU A 935 -28.33 31.88 -10.23
N LEU A 936 -29.51 32.40 -10.59
CA LEU A 936 -29.64 33.57 -11.46
C LEU A 936 -29.13 34.84 -10.76
N ASP A 937 -29.55 35.07 -9.52
CA ASP A 937 -29.13 36.21 -8.70
C ASP A 937 -27.59 36.22 -8.53
N ALA A 938 -26.98 35.07 -8.25
CA ALA A 938 -25.53 34.95 -8.12
C ALA A 938 -24.79 35.28 -9.43
N LYS A 939 -25.27 34.80 -10.58
CA LYS A 939 -24.63 35.08 -11.89
C LYS A 939 -24.79 36.53 -12.32
N HIS A 940 -25.95 37.13 -12.05
CA HIS A 940 -26.18 38.55 -12.30
C HIS A 940 -25.30 39.42 -11.38
N ALA A 941 -25.21 39.07 -10.08
CA ALA A 941 -24.32 39.75 -9.14
C ALA A 941 -22.85 39.70 -9.59
N LEU A 942 -22.37 38.53 -10.03
CA LEU A 942 -21.02 38.35 -10.57
C LEU A 942 -20.76 39.27 -11.78
N SER A 943 -21.72 39.35 -12.72
CA SER A 943 -21.59 40.25 -13.87
C SER A 943 -21.53 41.73 -13.47
N SER A 944 -22.29 42.13 -12.45
CA SER A 944 -22.25 43.51 -11.91
C SER A 944 -20.93 43.81 -11.20
N GLN A 945 -20.40 42.86 -10.42
CA GLN A 945 -19.12 43.02 -9.73
C GLN A 945 -17.96 43.23 -10.72
N VAL A 946 -17.90 42.46 -11.80
CA VAL A 946 -16.83 42.60 -12.81
C VAL A 946 -16.82 43.96 -13.47
N LYS A 947 -17.99 44.55 -13.74
CA LYS A 947 -18.08 45.92 -14.31
C LYS A 947 -17.47 46.98 -13.40
N LEU A 948 -17.36 46.70 -12.09
CA LEU A 948 -16.82 47.63 -11.10
C LEU A 948 -15.31 47.44 -10.87
N ILE A 949 -14.74 46.26 -11.15
CA ILE A 949 -13.35 45.93 -10.81
C ILE A 949 -12.35 46.92 -11.41
N ASP A 950 -12.48 47.25 -12.70
CA ASP A 950 -11.52 48.12 -13.38
C ASP A 950 -11.53 49.53 -12.76
N GLY A 951 -12.71 50.07 -12.48
CA GLY A 951 -12.85 51.37 -11.81
C GLY A 951 -12.37 51.35 -10.36
N LEU A 952 -12.58 50.26 -9.63
CA LEU A 952 -12.09 50.12 -8.25
C LEU A 952 -10.56 50.02 -8.20
N LYS A 953 -9.94 49.29 -9.15
CA LYS A 953 -8.48 49.21 -9.30
C LYS A 953 -7.87 50.56 -9.69
N GLU A 954 -8.54 51.31 -10.54
CA GLU A 954 -8.13 52.68 -10.90
C GLU A 954 -8.17 53.61 -9.69
N LEU A 955 -9.23 53.55 -8.87
CA LEU A 955 -9.31 54.34 -7.65
C LEU A 955 -8.26 53.94 -6.60
N GLN A 956 -7.95 52.65 -6.47
CA GLN A 956 -6.88 52.16 -5.60
C GLN A 956 -5.50 52.71 -5.99
N LEU A 957 -5.23 52.89 -7.29
CA LEU A 957 -3.95 53.45 -7.77
C LEU A 957 -3.74 54.92 -7.35
N HIS A 958 -4.81 55.63 -6.99
CA HIS A 958 -4.73 57.04 -6.57
C HIS A 958 -4.51 57.21 -5.06
N GLU A 959 -4.98 56.28 -4.24
CA GLU A 959 -4.80 56.31 -2.77
C GLU A 959 -4.60 54.88 -2.22
N ASP A 960 -3.42 54.61 -1.65
CA ASP A 960 -3.07 53.29 -1.13
C ASP A 960 -3.89 52.87 0.11
N ASP A 961 -4.36 53.84 0.93
CA ASP A 961 -5.19 53.59 2.11
C ASP A 961 -6.68 53.78 1.81
N TYR A 962 -7.21 52.87 1.00
CA TYR A 962 -8.61 52.85 0.60
C TYR A 962 -9.57 52.32 1.69
N SER A 963 -9.04 51.91 2.84
CA SER A 963 -9.82 51.37 3.96
C SER A 963 -10.71 52.43 4.62
N ALA A 964 -10.31 53.70 4.56
CA ALA A 964 -10.96 54.82 5.23
C ALA A 964 -12.17 55.40 4.48
N TRP A 965 -12.24 55.27 3.15
CA TRP A 965 -13.27 55.90 2.32
C TRP A 965 -14.06 54.94 1.42
N MET A 966 -13.53 53.75 1.12
CA MET A 966 -14.21 52.77 0.30
C MET A 966 -15.17 51.92 1.14
N ALA A 967 -16.40 51.68 0.67
CA ALA A 967 -17.34 50.82 1.39
C ALA A 967 -16.82 49.36 1.48
N PRO A 968 -17.11 48.62 2.58
CA PRO A 968 -16.64 47.24 2.77
C PRO A 968 -17.02 46.28 1.62
N GLU A 969 -18.15 46.52 0.96
CA GLU A 969 -18.60 45.72 -0.18
C GLU A 969 -17.67 45.85 -1.40
N TYR A 970 -17.16 47.06 -1.66
CA TYR A 970 -16.21 47.31 -2.74
C TYR A 970 -14.79 46.87 -2.38
N GLN A 971 -14.40 47.01 -1.11
CA GLN A 971 -13.14 46.44 -0.59
C GLN A 971 -13.11 44.93 -0.83
N ASN A 972 -14.18 44.23 -0.47
CA ASN A 972 -14.30 42.78 -0.68
C ASN A 972 -14.25 42.38 -2.18
N ILE A 973 -14.81 43.20 -3.08
CA ILE A 973 -14.72 42.99 -4.54
C ILE A 973 -13.27 43.18 -5.03
N LEU A 974 -12.57 44.20 -4.53
CA LEU A 974 -11.18 44.50 -4.88
C LEU A 974 -10.24 43.38 -4.41
N GLU A 975 -10.36 42.98 -3.14
CA GLU A 975 -9.61 41.87 -2.52
C GLU A 975 -9.80 40.55 -3.28
N ASN A 976 -11.02 40.26 -3.73
CA ASN A 976 -11.34 39.03 -4.47
C ASN A 976 -11.37 39.20 -5.99
N SER A 977 -10.81 40.29 -6.53
CA SER A 977 -11.00 40.66 -7.95
C SER A 977 -10.50 39.59 -8.92
N GLU A 978 -9.38 38.93 -8.63
CA GLU A 978 -8.84 37.84 -9.46
C GLU A 978 -9.79 36.63 -9.53
N LYS A 979 -10.33 36.22 -8.38
CA LYS A 979 -11.29 35.11 -8.29
C LYS A 979 -12.59 35.43 -9.02
N ILE A 980 -13.12 36.64 -8.83
CA ILE A 980 -14.34 37.12 -9.50
C ILE A 980 -14.15 37.11 -11.03
N LEU A 981 -13.01 37.58 -11.52
CA LEU A 981 -12.68 37.56 -12.95
C LEU A 981 -12.57 36.12 -13.50
N ALA A 982 -11.95 35.21 -12.75
CA ALA A 982 -11.85 33.80 -13.13
C ALA A 982 -13.24 33.14 -13.22
N GLU A 983 -14.09 33.32 -12.20
CA GLU A 983 -15.47 32.82 -12.19
C GLU A 983 -16.31 33.42 -13.32
N PHE A 984 -16.11 34.70 -13.64
CA PHE A 984 -16.83 35.37 -14.72
C PHE A 984 -16.44 34.85 -16.10
N LYS A 985 -15.18 34.48 -16.34
CA LYS A 985 -14.77 33.83 -17.60
C LYS A 985 -15.54 32.52 -17.86
N LEU A 986 -15.90 31.80 -16.80
CA LEU A 986 -16.71 30.57 -16.87
C LEU A 986 -18.22 30.85 -16.93
N SER A 987 -18.65 32.08 -16.60
CA SER A 987 -20.06 32.48 -16.46
C SER A 987 -20.90 32.35 -17.75
N PRO A 988 -20.43 32.72 -18.95
CA PRO A 988 -21.24 32.62 -20.17
C PRO A 988 -21.76 31.21 -20.46
N LYS A 989 -20.93 30.18 -20.24
CA LYS A 989 -21.34 28.77 -20.40
C LYS A 989 -22.46 28.41 -19.42
N ALA A 990 -22.32 28.82 -18.15
CA ALA A 990 -23.31 28.57 -17.12
C ALA A 990 -24.63 29.34 -17.34
N LEU A 991 -24.56 30.58 -17.82
CA LEU A 991 -25.75 31.38 -18.18
C LEU A 991 -26.48 30.78 -19.37
N ASN A 992 -25.78 30.35 -20.42
CA ASN A 992 -26.39 29.65 -21.55
C ASN A 992 -27.10 28.35 -21.11
N TYR A 993 -26.50 27.62 -20.18
CA TYR A 993 -27.10 26.42 -19.60
C TYR A 993 -28.38 26.75 -18.80
N LEU A 994 -28.35 27.76 -17.94
CA LEU A 994 -29.53 28.24 -17.19
C LEU A 994 -30.63 28.76 -18.12
N ALA A 995 -30.27 29.51 -19.17
CA ALA A 995 -31.19 29.98 -20.18
C ALA A 995 -31.85 28.81 -20.94
N GLY A 996 -31.11 27.73 -21.19
CA GLY A 996 -31.64 26.48 -21.72
C GLY A 996 -32.72 25.88 -20.81
N ILE A 997 -32.42 25.72 -19.51
CA ILE A 997 -33.40 25.18 -18.53
C ILE A 997 -34.67 26.03 -18.47
N LEU A 998 -34.53 27.36 -18.43
CA LEU A 998 -35.68 28.27 -18.46
C LEU A 998 -36.47 28.12 -19.77
N THR A 999 -35.79 28.06 -20.89
CA THR A 999 -36.42 27.89 -22.20
C THR A 999 -37.21 26.58 -22.28
N ASP A 1000 -36.62 25.47 -21.84
CA ASP A 1000 -37.27 24.17 -21.83
C ASP A 1000 -38.48 24.14 -20.89
N LEU A 1001 -38.35 24.74 -19.70
CA LEU A 1001 -39.46 24.90 -18.75
C LEU A 1001 -40.64 25.65 -19.39
N TYR A 1002 -40.37 26.75 -20.09
CA TYR A 1002 -41.41 27.53 -20.77
C TYR A 1002 -42.03 26.76 -21.94
N VAL A 1003 -41.21 26.09 -22.75
CA VAL A 1003 -41.67 25.29 -23.89
C VAL A 1003 -42.59 24.15 -23.42
N ASP A 1004 -42.21 23.43 -22.36
CA ASP A 1004 -43.02 22.34 -21.82
C ASP A 1004 -44.31 22.84 -21.18
N LEU A 1005 -44.28 23.97 -20.48
CA LEU A 1005 -45.47 24.61 -19.95
C LEU A 1005 -46.46 24.98 -21.07
N CYS A 1006 -45.99 25.58 -22.17
CA CYS A 1006 -46.80 25.87 -23.35
C CYS A 1006 -47.37 24.59 -23.98
N LYS A 1007 -46.56 23.51 -24.11
CA LYS A 1007 -47.04 22.21 -24.62
C LYS A 1007 -48.19 21.67 -23.78
N PHE A 1008 -48.12 21.72 -22.45
CA PHE A 1008 -49.20 21.27 -21.58
C PHE A 1008 -50.44 22.17 -21.63
N ARG A 1009 -50.28 23.46 -21.90
CA ARG A 1009 -51.40 24.40 -22.16
C ARG A 1009 -51.99 24.26 -23.57
N GLY A 1010 -51.34 23.51 -24.46
CA GLY A 1010 -51.74 23.39 -25.88
C GLY A 1010 -51.38 24.61 -26.74
N THR A 1011 -50.45 25.45 -26.29
CA THR A 1011 -50.01 26.66 -27.00
C THR A 1011 -48.57 26.52 -27.53
N SER A 1012 -48.18 27.38 -28.49
CA SER A 1012 -46.83 27.36 -29.08
C SER A 1012 -45.92 28.42 -28.45
N ALA A 1013 -44.78 27.99 -27.93
CA ALA A 1013 -43.82 28.90 -27.30
C ALA A 1013 -43.03 29.79 -28.29
N LYS A 1014 -42.95 29.42 -29.58
CA LYS A 1014 -41.99 29.99 -30.56
C LYS A 1014 -42.03 31.52 -30.66
N GLN A 1015 -43.23 32.12 -30.59
CA GLN A 1015 -43.39 33.57 -30.76
C GLN A 1015 -42.85 34.38 -29.58
N ASN A 1016 -42.83 33.79 -28.38
CA ASN A 1016 -42.45 34.48 -27.14
C ASN A 1016 -41.00 34.21 -26.72
N LEU A 1017 -40.30 33.26 -27.35
CA LEU A 1017 -38.90 32.94 -27.04
C LEU A 1017 -37.95 34.16 -27.14
N PRO A 1018 -38.01 35.02 -28.17
CA PRO A 1018 -37.13 36.19 -28.23
C PRO A 1018 -37.32 37.14 -27.04
N ARG A 1019 -38.55 37.28 -26.56
CA ARG A 1019 -38.88 38.09 -25.38
C ARG A 1019 -38.35 37.46 -24.09
N LEU A 1020 -38.39 36.12 -23.99
CA LEU A 1020 -37.81 35.39 -22.86
C LEU A 1020 -36.29 35.60 -22.79
N TYR A 1021 -35.58 35.50 -23.92
CA TYR A 1021 -34.13 35.78 -23.95
C TYR A 1021 -33.81 37.21 -23.50
N GLN A 1022 -34.56 38.21 -23.95
CA GLN A 1022 -34.40 39.59 -23.49
C GLN A 1022 -34.59 39.76 -21.98
N LEU A 1023 -35.54 39.04 -21.39
CA LEU A 1023 -35.80 39.04 -19.94
C LEU A 1023 -34.71 38.32 -19.15
N ILE A 1024 -34.07 37.30 -19.72
CA ILE A 1024 -32.94 36.60 -19.10
C ILE A 1024 -31.69 37.50 -19.13
N ASP A 1025 -31.47 38.24 -20.22
CA ASP A 1025 -30.34 39.17 -20.34
C ASP A 1025 -30.47 40.39 -19.41
N HIS A 1026 -31.68 40.94 -19.24
CA HIS A 1026 -31.99 42.07 -18.36
C HIS A 1026 -32.68 41.61 -17.08
N TYR A 1027 -32.13 40.57 -16.47
CA TYR A 1027 -32.77 39.77 -15.41
C TYR A 1027 -33.44 40.60 -14.30
N HIS A 1028 -34.77 40.47 -14.23
CA HIS A 1028 -35.62 40.90 -13.12
C HIS A 1028 -36.56 39.75 -12.74
N PHE A 1029 -36.40 39.22 -11.52
CA PHE A 1029 -37.10 38.01 -11.09
C PHE A 1029 -38.62 38.13 -11.16
N ASP A 1030 -39.20 39.23 -10.66
CA ASP A 1030 -40.66 39.40 -10.64
C ASP A 1030 -41.25 39.49 -12.05
N SER A 1031 -40.57 40.19 -12.97
CA SER A 1031 -40.95 40.25 -14.39
C SER A 1031 -40.85 38.89 -15.09
N LEU A 1032 -39.87 38.06 -14.69
CA LEU A 1032 -39.74 36.69 -15.19
C LEU A 1032 -40.92 35.83 -14.70
N VAL A 1033 -41.27 35.89 -13.41
CA VAL A 1033 -42.42 35.15 -12.86
C VAL A 1033 -43.72 35.57 -13.54
N GLU A 1034 -43.96 36.88 -13.70
CA GLU A 1034 -45.13 37.40 -14.42
C GLU A 1034 -45.20 36.88 -15.86
N PHE A 1035 -44.07 36.80 -16.56
CA PHE A 1035 -44.02 36.30 -17.93
C PHE A 1035 -44.49 34.83 -18.03
N TYR A 1036 -44.08 33.96 -17.09
CA TYR A 1036 -44.51 32.56 -17.10
C TYR A 1036 -45.97 32.36 -16.64
N LEU A 1037 -46.48 33.26 -15.81
CA LEU A 1037 -47.88 33.23 -15.36
C LEU A 1037 -48.86 33.77 -16.40
N ARG A 1038 -48.40 34.52 -17.40
CA ARG A 1038 -49.24 34.93 -18.53
C ARG A 1038 -49.69 33.71 -19.33
N ASP A 1039 -50.97 33.70 -19.69
CA ASP A 1039 -51.61 32.61 -20.42
C ASP A 1039 -51.21 32.55 -21.90
#